data_AF-A0AB33INI1-F1
#
_entry.id   AF-A0AB33INI1-F1
#
_cell.length_a   1.000
_cell.length_b   1.000
_cell.length_c   1.000
_cell.angle_alpha   90.00
_cell.angle_beta   90.00
_cell.angle_gamma   90.00
#
_symmetry.space_group_name_H-M   'P 1'
#
loop_
_entity.id
_entity.type
_entity.pdbx_description
1 polymer ?
#
loop_
_entity_poly.entity_id
_entity_poly.type
_entity_poly.pdbx_seq_one_letter_code
_entity_poly.pdbx_strand_id
1 'polypeptide(L)'
;MGLLLVSSGLRAQITGTVTDAATGDTLFYPSASYKGHHIAVSGNASGLYSIERREGWVLTISAVGYQPRTFMIKANTPSVLNVKLREDAKTLTEVVVKSSRGKYSRKNNPAVELMKRVIAAKKKTDLDNHPYYQYNKYQKITLAVNDIRPSDIDSGFFAKKQWLIDQIETSPYTNKLILPVSVDETVSQHIYRKDPKSEKDIITGQNTNGINQLIQTGDILNTAMKDVFTDVDLYDDQIRLLQYPFTSPIGKNAISFYRYYIEDTVYVDHDLCYHLQFLPNNQQDFGFRGELYVLADSTLHVKRCELTIPKRSDVNFVDNLHVTQEFKKLENGEWVLSVDDMFVEMKLASFLSKFLVVRTTRLSDYAFDELPKQLFKGKAKERREANAMMRDEAFWNRYRGVELTKSESSMNAFIHRIEQIKGFKYVIFGVKAFIENFVETGDLNHPSKVDIGPINTMLTKNFIDGLRTRVSAQTTANLNKHWFASGYLARGWRSEKTYYEGNLTYSFNKKDYLPREFPRRTLTLTSAYDVMSPSDRFMKTDKDNVFTAFKWAKVDKMMFYNRQQLKFEYEEEWGLKTTVAFKTEANEAAGRLFFEPLSTITATNPFMLSTLSALDDSEVGRYLHNGKIRTTELSVQFNLAPGRTYINTKQRRVPINLDAPVFTLGHTMGIKGLLGGQYNYNLTEAGIYKRFWMGSWGKIDMYLKAGAQWNKVPYPLLIMPAANLSYIVQNETFNMINNMEFLNDRYASFDASWDLNGKIFNRIPLLKKLKWREYIGVKTLWGKLTDKNNPLLDRNAGDGILMAFPEGTYVMDSKRPYVELIAGVHNIFKILHVEFVHRMNYNHLPTAKKNGVRFMLRMTF
;
A
#
# COMPACT_ATOMS: atom_id res chain seq x y z
N MET A 1 35.66 54.87 -58.23
CA MET A 1 36.31 53.56 -58.45
C MET A 1 36.71 53.03 -57.08
N GLY A 2 36.10 51.93 -56.64
CA GLY A 2 36.29 51.36 -55.30
C GLY A 2 35.34 50.18 -55.09
N LEU A 3 35.59 49.09 -55.80
CA LEU A 3 34.88 47.82 -55.62
C LEU A 3 35.30 47.21 -54.28
N LEU A 4 34.36 47.05 -53.34
CA LEU A 4 34.56 46.22 -52.14
C LEU A 4 34.35 44.75 -52.53
N LEU A 5 35.44 43.99 -52.61
CA LEU A 5 35.42 42.53 -52.75
C LEU A 5 35.05 41.91 -51.41
N VAL A 6 33.82 41.39 -51.31
CA VAL A 6 33.44 40.46 -50.24
C VAL A 6 33.96 39.08 -50.63
N SER A 7 35.06 38.64 -50.03
CA SER A 7 35.55 37.27 -50.16
C SER A 7 34.70 36.34 -49.30
N SER A 8 33.69 35.68 -49.87
CA SER A 8 33.04 34.53 -49.28
C SER A 8 33.98 33.33 -49.36
N GLY A 9 34.63 33.01 -48.24
CA GLY A 9 35.39 31.76 -48.11
C GLY A 9 34.41 30.58 -48.12
N LEU A 10 34.20 29.96 -49.28
CA LEU A 10 33.53 28.66 -49.39
C LEU A 10 34.38 27.61 -48.67
N ARG A 11 34.07 27.33 -47.41
CA ARG A 11 34.64 26.18 -46.71
C ARG A 11 33.98 24.92 -47.24
N ALA A 12 34.78 23.96 -47.71
CA ALA A 12 34.27 22.69 -48.20
C ALA A 12 33.34 22.04 -47.14
N GLN A 13 32.19 21.55 -47.56
CA GLN A 13 31.20 20.88 -46.71
C GLN A 13 31.18 19.38 -47.02
N ILE A 14 30.81 18.59 -46.03
CA ILE A 14 30.38 17.20 -46.20
C ILE A 14 28.87 17.19 -46.00
N THR A 15 28.14 16.72 -47.00
CA THR A 15 26.69 16.52 -46.95
C THR A 15 26.37 15.04 -47.05
N GLY A 16 25.16 14.63 -46.66
CA GLY A 16 24.73 13.25 -46.87
C GLY A 16 23.37 12.96 -46.25
N THR A 17 22.83 11.79 -46.56
CA THR A 17 21.57 11.29 -45.98
C THR A 17 21.86 10.13 -45.04
N VAL A 18 21.20 10.11 -43.88
CA VAL A 18 21.29 9.04 -42.90
C VAL A 18 20.03 8.18 -42.95
N THR A 19 20.20 6.87 -43.10
CA THR A 19 19.09 5.91 -43.22
C THR A 19 19.25 4.71 -42.29
N ASP A 20 18.14 4.05 -41.98
CA ASP A 20 18.09 2.77 -41.29
C ASP A 20 18.73 1.68 -42.15
N ALA A 21 19.62 0.87 -41.56
CA ALA A 21 20.32 -0.18 -42.27
C ALA A 21 19.44 -1.40 -42.62
N ALA A 22 18.35 -1.64 -41.89
CA ALA A 22 17.41 -2.74 -42.07
C ALA A 22 16.21 -2.34 -42.95
N THR A 23 15.56 -1.20 -42.68
CA THR A 23 14.37 -0.77 -43.44
C THR A 23 14.72 0.08 -44.66
N GLY A 24 15.86 0.78 -44.62
CA GLY A 24 16.25 1.74 -45.66
C GLY A 24 15.60 3.11 -45.52
N ASP A 25 14.74 3.31 -44.53
CA ASP A 25 14.04 4.58 -44.28
C ASP A 25 15.00 5.68 -43.83
N THR A 26 14.69 6.93 -44.16
CA THR A 26 15.47 8.09 -43.69
C THR A 26 15.28 8.28 -42.19
N LEU A 27 16.39 8.45 -41.47
CA LEU A 27 16.35 8.73 -40.03
C LEU A 27 16.10 10.21 -39.82
N PHE A 28 15.11 10.53 -38.99
CA PHE A 28 14.77 11.91 -38.68
C PHE A 28 15.87 12.56 -37.81
N TYR A 29 16.30 13.77 -38.19
CA TYR A 29 17.22 14.62 -37.42
C TYR A 29 18.52 13.92 -36.94
N PRO A 30 19.29 13.30 -37.84
CA PRO A 30 20.54 12.64 -37.46
C PRO A 30 21.59 13.70 -37.08
N SER A 31 22.38 13.44 -36.04
CA SER A 31 23.47 14.30 -35.61
C SER A 31 24.76 13.96 -36.36
N ALA A 32 25.47 14.98 -36.82
CA ALA A 32 26.83 14.89 -37.33
C ALA A 32 27.76 15.75 -36.46
N SER A 33 28.76 15.15 -35.83
CA SER A 33 29.66 15.85 -34.89
C SER A 33 31.11 15.41 -35.02
N TYR A 34 32.06 16.31 -34.77
CA TYR A 34 33.48 15.94 -34.70
C TYR A 34 33.88 15.59 -33.27
N LYS A 35 34.35 14.34 -33.07
CA LYS A 35 34.70 13.82 -31.75
C LYS A 35 35.81 14.66 -31.10
N GLY A 36 35.53 15.22 -29.92
CA GLY A 36 36.47 16.07 -29.17
C GLY A 36 36.51 17.54 -29.61
N HIS A 37 35.63 17.95 -30.54
CA HIS A 37 35.53 19.31 -31.03
C HIS A 37 34.11 19.86 -30.84
N HIS A 38 33.97 21.16 -30.59
CA HIS A 38 32.65 21.82 -30.39
C HIS A 38 31.89 22.08 -31.72
N ILE A 39 32.11 21.25 -32.74
CA ILE A 39 31.42 21.35 -34.03
C ILE A 39 30.47 20.16 -34.17
N ALA A 40 29.16 20.45 -34.07
CA ALA A 40 28.08 19.50 -34.30
C ALA A 40 26.94 20.19 -35.04
N VAL A 41 26.26 19.44 -35.90
CA VAL A 41 25.09 19.89 -36.66
C VAL A 41 24.01 18.82 -36.59
N SER A 42 22.76 19.25 -36.46
CA SER A 42 21.61 18.36 -36.63
C SER A 42 21.20 18.34 -38.10
N GLY A 43 20.89 17.17 -38.62
CA GLY A 43 20.24 17.00 -39.91
C GLY A 43 18.77 17.41 -39.87
N ASN A 44 18.06 17.25 -40.99
CA ASN A 44 16.65 17.60 -41.13
C ASN A 44 15.72 16.37 -41.05
N ALA A 45 14.42 16.60 -41.20
CA ALA A 45 13.39 15.55 -41.18
C ALA A 45 13.52 14.52 -42.32
N SER A 46 14.23 14.85 -43.41
CA SER A 46 14.50 13.91 -44.50
C SER A 46 15.81 13.13 -44.30
N GLY A 47 16.44 13.27 -43.14
CA GLY A 47 17.71 12.62 -42.80
C GLY A 47 18.94 13.25 -43.47
N LEU A 48 18.82 14.41 -44.10
CA LEU A 48 19.96 15.11 -44.69
C LEU A 48 20.73 15.90 -43.64
N TYR A 49 22.06 15.81 -43.66
CA TYR A 49 22.97 16.62 -42.84
C TYR A 49 23.97 17.38 -43.73
N SER A 50 24.52 18.49 -43.21
CA SER A 50 25.60 19.26 -43.83
C SER A 50 26.54 19.80 -42.76
N ILE A 51 27.79 19.35 -42.75
CA ILE A 51 28.81 19.76 -41.78
C ILE A 51 30.07 20.26 -42.47
N GLU A 52 30.78 21.21 -41.85
CA GLU A 52 32.06 21.71 -42.35
C GLU A 52 33.09 20.58 -42.49
N ARG A 53 33.80 20.50 -43.62
CA ARG A 53 34.88 19.52 -43.84
C ARG A 53 36.11 19.90 -43.01
N ARG A 54 36.57 18.99 -42.15
CA ARG A 54 37.80 19.13 -41.36
C ARG A 54 38.66 17.88 -41.52
N GLU A 55 39.68 18.00 -42.34
CA GLU A 55 40.60 16.89 -42.61
C GLU A 55 41.43 16.55 -41.36
N GLY A 56 41.65 15.26 -41.12
CA GLY A 56 42.30 14.73 -39.93
C GLY A 56 41.37 14.54 -38.72
N TRP A 57 40.12 15.02 -38.78
CA TRP A 57 39.17 14.89 -37.67
C TRP A 57 38.27 13.67 -37.85
N VAL A 58 37.74 13.15 -36.73
CA VAL A 58 36.82 12.01 -36.71
C VAL A 58 35.39 12.51 -36.66
N LEU A 59 34.69 12.40 -37.78
CA LEU A 59 33.26 12.67 -37.89
C LEU A 59 32.45 11.50 -37.32
N THR A 60 31.52 11.79 -36.43
CA THR A 60 30.59 10.84 -35.82
C THR A 60 29.19 11.17 -36.29
N ILE A 61 28.50 10.18 -36.87
CA ILE A 61 27.08 10.28 -37.25
C ILE A 61 26.28 9.43 -36.27
N SER A 62 25.27 10.02 -35.62
CA SER A 62 24.42 9.35 -34.63
C SER A 62 22.94 9.72 -34.80
N ALA A 63 22.04 8.83 -34.40
CA ALA A 63 20.60 9.08 -34.34
C ALA A 63 20.03 8.39 -33.09
N VAL A 64 18.93 8.92 -32.55
CA VAL A 64 18.29 8.38 -31.34
C VAL A 64 17.83 6.95 -31.60
N GLY A 65 18.25 6.01 -30.76
CA GLY A 65 17.95 4.58 -30.92
C GLY A 65 18.86 3.82 -31.89
N TYR A 66 19.93 4.43 -32.41
CA TYR A 66 20.85 3.82 -33.38
C TYR A 66 22.29 3.81 -32.89
N GLN A 67 23.07 2.80 -33.31
CA GLN A 67 24.51 2.75 -33.02
C GLN A 67 25.27 3.82 -33.83
N PRO A 68 26.04 4.71 -33.18
CA PRO A 68 26.77 5.76 -33.87
C PRO A 68 27.87 5.18 -34.76
N ARG A 69 28.13 5.84 -35.90
CA ARG A 69 29.16 5.44 -36.86
C ARG A 69 30.19 6.54 -37.03
N THR A 70 31.47 6.17 -37.01
CA THR A 70 32.59 7.12 -37.08
C THR A 70 33.36 7.02 -38.39
N PHE A 71 33.83 8.15 -38.89
CA PHE A 71 34.57 8.30 -40.14
C PHE A 71 35.76 9.23 -39.93
N MET A 72 36.97 8.78 -40.27
CA MET A 72 38.14 9.66 -40.33
C MET A 72 38.13 10.43 -41.63
N ILE A 73 38.04 11.76 -41.55
CA ILE A 73 37.97 12.63 -42.72
C ILE A 73 39.38 12.82 -43.28
N LYS A 74 39.59 12.41 -44.54
CA LYS A 74 40.86 12.53 -45.29
C LYS A 74 40.63 13.37 -46.55
N ALA A 75 41.69 13.81 -47.20
CA ALA A 75 41.61 14.56 -48.47
C ALA A 75 40.75 13.86 -49.53
N ASN A 76 40.74 12.53 -49.57
CA ASN A 76 39.96 11.73 -50.51
C ASN A 76 38.55 11.34 -50.03
N THR A 77 38.09 11.80 -48.86
CA THR A 77 36.71 11.53 -48.40
C THR A 77 35.73 12.27 -49.32
N PRO A 78 34.68 11.62 -49.86
CA PRO A 78 33.73 12.28 -50.76
C PRO A 78 32.99 13.42 -50.06
N SER A 79 32.59 14.45 -50.83
CA SER A 79 31.78 15.56 -50.32
C SER A 79 30.34 15.14 -50.01
N VAL A 80 29.88 14.02 -50.58
CA VAL A 80 28.59 13.39 -50.24
C VAL A 80 28.87 12.05 -49.54
N LEU A 81 28.47 11.93 -48.29
CA LEU A 81 28.67 10.76 -47.43
C LEU A 81 27.34 10.27 -46.88
N ASN A 82 26.69 9.34 -47.58
CA ASN A 82 25.47 8.70 -47.12
C ASN A 82 25.79 7.62 -46.08
N VAL A 83 25.04 7.60 -44.98
CA VAL A 83 25.35 6.76 -43.81
C VAL A 83 24.16 5.89 -43.44
N LYS A 84 24.38 4.58 -43.42
CA LYS A 84 23.41 3.62 -42.87
C LYS A 84 23.76 3.33 -41.42
N LEU A 85 22.82 3.56 -40.50
CA LEU A 85 22.94 3.24 -39.08
C LEU A 85 22.13 1.99 -38.74
N ARG A 86 22.64 1.17 -37.82
CA ARG A 86 21.93 -0.01 -37.32
C ARG A 86 21.18 0.37 -36.06
N GLU A 87 19.93 -0.05 -35.95
CA GLU A 87 19.13 0.09 -34.74
C GLU A 87 19.91 -0.50 -33.55
N ASP A 88 20.02 0.24 -32.46
CA ASP A 88 20.63 -0.26 -31.23
C ASP A 88 19.60 -1.11 -30.51
N ALA A 89 19.41 -2.35 -30.99
CA ALA A 89 18.50 -3.36 -30.45
C ALA A 89 18.87 -3.85 -29.03
N LYS A 90 19.65 -3.08 -28.29
CA LYS A 90 19.86 -3.27 -26.86
C LYS A 90 18.57 -2.91 -26.12
N THR A 91 17.62 -3.86 -26.13
CA THR A 91 16.99 -4.25 -24.86
C THR A 91 18.09 -4.28 -23.82
N LEU A 92 17.93 -3.57 -22.69
CA LEU A 92 18.89 -3.34 -21.59
C LEU A 92 19.71 -4.60 -21.18
N THR A 93 20.63 -4.99 -22.04
CA THR A 93 21.50 -6.16 -21.92
C THR A 93 22.88 -5.61 -21.79
N GLU A 94 23.24 -5.46 -20.52
CA GLU A 94 24.59 -5.39 -19.99
C GLU A 94 25.55 -4.50 -20.80
N VAL A 95 25.56 -3.20 -20.50
CA VAL A 95 26.85 -2.52 -20.46
C VAL A 95 27.60 -3.13 -19.27
N VAL A 96 28.36 -4.20 -19.53
CA VAL A 96 29.52 -4.50 -18.70
C VAL A 96 30.39 -3.28 -18.87
N VAL A 97 30.36 -2.40 -17.88
CA VAL A 97 31.30 -1.29 -17.79
C VAL A 97 32.69 -1.95 -17.72
N LYS A 98 33.34 -2.12 -18.88
CA LYS A 98 34.78 -2.36 -18.98
C LYS A 98 35.50 -1.03 -18.76
N SER A 99 35.13 -0.30 -17.71
CA SER A 99 36.07 0.63 -17.08
C SER A 99 36.80 -0.19 -16.03
N SER A 100 38.12 -0.20 -16.11
CA SER A 100 39.03 -0.74 -15.10
C SER A 100 38.57 -0.39 -13.67
N ARG A 101 38.97 -1.23 -12.70
CA ARG A 101 38.72 -1.17 -11.25
C ARG A 101 39.15 0.15 -10.58
N GLY A 102 38.59 1.29 -10.98
CA GLY A 102 38.73 2.59 -10.32
C GLY A 102 37.59 2.80 -9.33
N LYS A 103 37.90 3.26 -8.12
CA LYS A 103 36.89 3.69 -7.14
C LYS A 103 36.20 4.94 -7.68
N TYR A 104 34.88 4.91 -7.85
CA TYR A 104 34.10 6.10 -8.24
C TYR A 104 34.36 7.25 -7.26
N SER A 105 35.00 8.33 -7.74
CA SER A 105 35.22 9.55 -6.98
C SER A 105 34.13 10.56 -7.27
N ARG A 106 33.55 11.14 -6.21
CA ARG A 106 32.65 12.29 -6.31
C ARG A 106 33.38 13.61 -6.39
N LYS A 107 34.61 13.66 -5.87
CA LYS A 107 35.42 14.88 -5.85
C LYS A 107 35.93 15.16 -7.26
N ASN A 108 35.73 16.38 -7.73
CA ASN A 108 36.13 16.86 -9.07
C ASN A 108 35.51 16.07 -10.24
N ASN A 109 34.32 15.50 -10.04
CA ASN A 109 33.62 14.79 -11.12
C ASN A 109 32.67 15.76 -11.86
N PRO A 110 32.85 16.00 -13.17
CA PRO A 110 32.04 16.96 -13.93
C PRO A 110 30.56 16.59 -13.99
N ALA A 111 30.23 15.29 -14.05
CA ALA A 111 28.83 14.82 -13.99
C ALA A 111 28.19 15.17 -12.65
N VAL A 112 28.95 15.06 -11.55
CA VAL A 112 28.46 15.42 -10.21
C VAL A 112 28.24 16.94 -10.09
N GLU A 113 29.14 17.76 -10.64
CA GLU A 113 28.97 19.22 -10.63
C GLU A 113 27.79 19.68 -11.50
N LEU A 114 27.61 19.07 -12.68
CA LEU A 114 26.43 19.31 -13.53
C LEU A 114 25.14 18.96 -12.77
N MET A 115 25.07 17.77 -12.16
CA MET A 115 23.87 17.36 -11.43
C MET A 115 23.58 18.21 -10.19
N LYS A 116 24.60 18.72 -9.49
CA LYS A 116 24.38 19.72 -8.43
C LYS A 116 23.70 20.97 -8.96
N ARG A 117 24.09 21.44 -10.16
CA ARG A 117 23.46 22.58 -10.81
C ARG A 117 22.04 22.27 -11.26
N VAL A 118 21.78 21.09 -11.82
CA VAL A 118 20.41 20.62 -12.16
C VAL A 118 19.51 20.61 -10.93
N ILE A 119 19.97 20.01 -9.82
CA ILE A 119 19.22 19.95 -8.56
C ILE A 119 18.96 21.36 -8.00
N ALA A 120 19.89 22.30 -8.16
CA ALA A 120 19.69 23.69 -7.76
C ALA A 120 18.71 24.43 -8.69
N ALA A 121 18.76 24.15 -9.99
CA ALA A 121 17.92 24.77 -11.01
C ALA A 121 16.46 24.30 -10.95
N LYS A 122 16.21 23.04 -10.54
CA LYS A 122 14.87 22.44 -10.53
C LYS A 122 13.79 23.29 -9.85
N LYS A 123 14.15 23.99 -8.77
CA LYS A 123 13.23 24.86 -8.02
C LYS A 123 12.73 26.06 -8.82
N LYS A 124 13.49 26.49 -9.84
CA LYS A 124 13.14 27.65 -10.68
C LYS A 124 12.09 27.30 -11.73
N THR A 125 12.04 26.05 -12.16
CA THR A 125 11.13 25.54 -13.19
C THR A 125 9.97 24.73 -12.59
N ASP A 126 9.75 24.86 -11.29
CA ASP A 126 8.67 24.18 -10.58
C ASP A 126 7.33 24.90 -10.86
N LEU A 127 6.31 24.16 -11.28
CA LEU A 127 4.98 24.71 -11.59
C LEU A 127 4.31 25.29 -10.34
N ASP A 128 4.65 24.79 -9.14
CA ASP A 128 4.19 25.33 -7.84
C ASP A 128 4.63 26.79 -7.59
N ASN A 129 5.53 27.33 -8.42
CA ASN A 129 5.87 28.74 -8.37
C ASN A 129 4.70 29.64 -8.80
N HIS A 130 3.81 29.16 -9.67
CA HIS A 130 2.64 29.90 -10.15
C HIS A 130 1.53 30.00 -9.09
N PRO A 131 0.74 31.09 -9.07
CA PRO A 131 -0.39 31.21 -8.15
C PRO A 131 -1.45 30.12 -8.35
N TYR A 132 -1.67 29.74 -9.61
CA TYR A 132 -2.60 28.71 -10.04
C TYR A 132 -2.00 27.93 -11.21
N TYR A 133 -2.35 26.65 -11.30
CA TYR A 133 -2.26 25.91 -12.55
C TYR A 133 -3.32 24.81 -12.58
N GLN A 134 -3.70 24.40 -13.78
CA GLN A 134 -4.55 23.25 -14.02
C GLN A 134 -4.09 22.49 -15.26
N TYR A 135 -4.43 21.21 -15.34
CA TYR A 135 -4.26 20.40 -16.54
C TYR A 135 -5.26 19.25 -16.56
N ASN A 136 -5.53 18.74 -17.76
CA ASN A 136 -6.25 17.49 -17.96
C ASN A 136 -5.25 16.33 -17.99
N LYS A 137 -5.59 15.25 -17.29
CA LYS A 137 -4.81 14.02 -17.23
C LYS A 137 -5.67 12.86 -17.69
N TYR A 138 -5.27 12.22 -18.79
CA TYR A 138 -5.78 10.93 -19.21
C TYR A 138 -4.82 9.83 -18.77
N GLN A 139 -5.33 8.82 -18.09
CA GLN A 139 -4.57 7.68 -17.61
C GLN A 139 -5.27 6.38 -17.99
N LYS A 140 -4.52 5.46 -18.61
CA LYS A 140 -4.93 4.10 -18.93
C LYS A 140 -4.05 3.11 -18.19
N ILE A 141 -4.61 2.22 -17.38
CA ILE A 141 -3.91 1.12 -16.73
C ILE A 141 -4.39 -0.20 -17.31
N THR A 142 -3.48 -0.96 -17.89
CA THR A 142 -3.75 -2.29 -18.46
C THR A 142 -3.03 -3.36 -17.65
N LEU A 143 -3.77 -4.38 -17.21
CA LEU A 143 -3.23 -5.60 -16.60
C LEU A 143 -3.31 -6.73 -17.63
N ALA A 144 -2.19 -7.39 -17.86
CA ALA A 144 -2.10 -8.51 -18.78
C ALA A 144 -1.35 -9.70 -18.16
N VAL A 145 -1.73 -10.92 -18.55
CA VAL A 145 -0.86 -12.10 -18.39
C VAL A 145 0.28 -11.96 -19.39
N ASN A 146 1.51 -12.15 -18.95
CA ASN A 146 2.72 -11.88 -19.71
C ASN A 146 3.52 -13.15 -20.04
N ASP A 147 4.36 -13.07 -21.07
CA ASP A 147 5.31 -14.11 -21.49
C ASP A 147 4.62 -15.42 -21.93
N ILE A 148 3.53 -15.29 -22.71
CA ILE A 148 2.82 -16.44 -23.31
C ILE A 148 3.67 -16.99 -24.45
N ARG A 149 4.08 -18.26 -24.38
CA ARG A 149 4.89 -18.87 -25.45
C ARG A 149 3.97 -19.52 -26.48
N PRO A 150 4.38 -19.61 -27.76
CA PRO A 150 3.61 -20.33 -28.78
C PRO A 150 3.23 -21.76 -28.37
N SER A 151 4.13 -22.48 -27.69
CA SER A 151 3.85 -23.82 -27.14
C SER A 151 2.72 -23.85 -26.09
N ASP A 152 2.51 -22.74 -25.37
CA ASP A 152 1.42 -22.60 -24.39
C ASP A 152 0.07 -22.38 -25.09
N ILE A 153 0.08 -21.87 -26.34
CA ILE A 153 -1.11 -21.69 -27.18
C ILE A 153 -1.55 -23.04 -27.76
N ASP A 154 -0.59 -23.86 -28.18
CA ASP A 154 -0.83 -25.16 -28.82
C ASP A 154 -1.23 -26.27 -27.82
N SER A 155 -1.13 -26.01 -26.51
CA SER A 155 -1.40 -27.01 -25.46
C SER A 155 -2.24 -26.47 -24.30
N GLY A 156 -2.87 -27.36 -23.51
CA GLY A 156 -3.52 -26.99 -22.25
C GLY A 156 -4.82 -26.15 -22.38
N PHE A 157 -4.93 -25.07 -21.60
CA PHE A 157 -6.15 -24.25 -21.46
C PHE A 157 -6.49 -23.41 -22.70
N PHE A 158 -5.48 -23.09 -23.52
CA PHE A 158 -5.58 -22.28 -24.75
C PHE A 158 -5.94 -23.11 -25.98
N ALA A 159 -5.57 -24.40 -25.98
CA ALA A 159 -5.84 -25.30 -27.08
C ALA A 159 -7.35 -25.35 -27.39
N LYS A 160 -7.69 -25.21 -28.68
CA LYS A 160 -9.06 -25.29 -29.24
C LYS A 160 -9.98 -24.10 -28.92
N LYS A 161 -9.46 -22.96 -28.44
CA LYS A 161 -10.26 -21.73 -28.17
C LYS A 161 -9.75 -20.54 -28.99
N GLN A 162 -10.12 -20.48 -30.27
CA GLN A 162 -9.67 -19.42 -31.18
C GLN A 162 -9.92 -18.01 -30.63
N TRP A 163 -11.09 -17.79 -30.02
CA TRP A 163 -11.45 -16.51 -29.43
C TRP A 163 -10.52 -16.03 -28.29
N LEU A 164 -9.85 -16.95 -27.58
CA LEU A 164 -8.88 -16.62 -26.54
C LEU A 164 -7.52 -16.29 -27.15
N ILE A 165 -7.16 -16.95 -28.27
CA ILE A 165 -5.97 -16.67 -29.06
C ILE A 165 -6.09 -15.30 -29.72
N ASP A 166 -7.28 -14.95 -30.23
CA ASP A 166 -7.54 -13.65 -30.87
C ASP A 166 -7.41 -12.45 -29.90
N GLN A 167 -7.44 -12.71 -28.59
CA GLN A 167 -7.23 -11.73 -27.52
C GLN A 167 -5.74 -11.56 -27.17
N ILE A 168 -4.87 -12.49 -27.58
CA ILE A 168 -3.43 -12.38 -27.38
C ILE A 168 -2.87 -11.34 -28.34
N GLU A 169 -2.03 -10.44 -27.83
CA GLU A 169 -1.35 -9.43 -28.62
C GLU A 169 0.13 -9.33 -28.26
N THR A 170 0.94 -8.74 -29.14
CA THR A 170 2.35 -8.48 -28.84
C THR A 170 2.48 -7.17 -28.08
N SER A 171 3.09 -7.21 -26.91
CA SER A 171 3.38 -6.01 -26.12
C SER A 171 4.37 -5.11 -26.86
N PRO A 172 4.05 -3.82 -27.11
CA PRO A 172 4.97 -2.90 -27.79
C PRO A 172 6.20 -2.54 -26.92
N TYR A 173 6.14 -2.82 -25.62
CA TYR A 173 7.21 -2.48 -24.67
C TYR A 173 8.22 -3.62 -24.48
N THR A 174 7.76 -4.87 -24.58
CA THR A 174 8.58 -6.06 -24.26
C THR A 174 8.76 -7.01 -25.44
N ASN A 175 8.03 -6.81 -26.54
CA ASN A 175 7.96 -7.71 -27.70
C ASN A 175 7.56 -9.15 -27.36
N LYS A 176 6.88 -9.36 -26.22
CA LYS A 176 6.34 -10.64 -25.78
C LYS A 176 4.85 -10.72 -26.06
N LEU A 177 4.34 -11.94 -26.24
CA LEU A 177 2.89 -12.18 -26.31
C LEU A 177 2.28 -12.01 -24.91
N ILE A 178 1.23 -11.20 -24.86
CA ILE A 178 0.48 -10.88 -23.65
C ILE A 178 -1.01 -11.15 -23.88
N LEU A 179 -1.72 -11.45 -22.80
CA LEU A 179 -3.18 -11.53 -22.78
C LEU A 179 -3.71 -10.45 -21.84
N PRO A 180 -4.17 -9.30 -22.37
CA PRO A 180 -4.85 -8.29 -21.57
C PRO A 180 -6.06 -8.90 -20.87
N VAL A 181 -6.16 -8.70 -19.55
CA VAL A 181 -7.26 -9.19 -18.71
C VAL A 181 -8.04 -8.06 -18.05
N SER A 182 -7.49 -6.85 -17.97
CA SER A 182 -8.22 -5.67 -17.51
C SER A 182 -7.63 -4.38 -18.06
N VAL A 183 -8.50 -3.38 -18.26
CA VAL A 183 -8.18 -2.01 -18.68
C VAL A 183 -9.01 -1.04 -17.84
N ASP A 184 -8.35 -0.08 -17.22
CA ASP A 184 -8.97 1.03 -16.46
C ASP A 184 -8.55 2.36 -17.08
N GLU A 185 -9.51 3.11 -17.60
CA GLU A 185 -9.34 4.45 -18.13
C GLU A 185 -9.88 5.48 -17.12
N THR A 186 -9.10 6.52 -16.84
CA THR A 186 -9.49 7.63 -15.96
C THR A 186 -9.11 8.96 -16.61
N VAL A 187 -10.05 9.90 -16.64
CA VAL A 187 -9.84 11.30 -17.00
C VAL A 187 -10.04 12.13 -15.74
N SER A 188 -9.01 12.89 -15.37
CA SER A 188 -9.03 13.80 -14.23
C SER A 188 -8.56 15.18 -14.61
N GLN A 189 -9.20 16.21 -14.04
CA GLN A 189 -8.70 17.58 -14.07
C GLN A 189 -7.94 17.84 -12.78
N HIS A 190 -6.65 18.10 -12.89
CA HIS A 190 -5.83 18.54 -11.76
C HIS A 190 -5.94 20.06 -11.62
N ILE A 191 -6.13 20.54 -10.39
CA ILE A 191 -6.17 21.96 -10.06
C ILE A 191 -5.28 22.27 -8.88
N TYR A 192 -4.54 23.37 -8.98
CA TYR A 192 -3.63 23.85 -7.95
C TYR A 192 -3.87 25.33 -7.64
N ARG A 193 -3.70 25.68 -6.37
CA ARG A 193 -3.58 27.05 -5.87
C ARG A 193 -2.45 27.12 -4.85
N LYS A 194 -1.60 28.15 -4.96
CA LYS A 194 -0.47 28.40 -4.07
C LYS A 194 -0.85 28.96 -2.69
N ASP A 195 -1.79 29.91 -2.65
CA ASP A 195 -2.17 30.60 -1.40
C ASP A 195 -3.70 30.76 -1.22
N PRO A 196 -4.29 30.20 -0.14
CA PRO A 196 -3.72 29.15 0.70
C PRO A 196 -3.55 27.86 -0.11
N LYS A 197 -2.41 27.17 0.09
CA LYS A 197 -2.03 26.00 -0.71
C LYS A 197 -3.15 24.95 -0.73
N SER A 198 -3.60 24.61 -1.93
CA SER A 198 -4.63 23.60 -2.16
C SER A 198 -4.43 22.97 -3.53
N GLU A 199 -4.43 21.64 -3.56
CA GLU A 199 -4.37 20.84 -4.78
C GLU A 199 -5.54 19.85 -4.78
N LYS A 200 -6.13 19.58 -5.95
CA LYS A 200 -7.20 18.57 -6.10
C LYS A 200 -7.20 17.92 -7.46
N ASP A 201 -7.58 16.66 -7.48
CA ASP A 201 -7.92 15.93 -8.70
C ASP A 201 -9.44 15.75 -8.78
N ILE A 202 -10.04 16.26 -9.86
CA ILE A 202 -11.46 16.10 -10.16
C ILE A 202 -11.58 15.02 -11.23
N ILE A 203 -12.06 13.83 -10.86
CA ILE A 203 -12.33 12.74 -11.81
C ILE A 203 -13.61 13.09 -12.58
N THR A 204 -13.42 13.42 -13.86
CA THR A 204 -14.50 13.74 -14.79
C THR A 204 -14.92 12.51 -15.58
N GLY A 205 -14.05 11.52 -15.80
CA GLY A 205 -14.39 10.29 -16.53
C GLY A 205 -13.71 9.05 -15.95
N GLN A 206 -14.41 7.92 -15.86
CA GLN A 206 -13.82 6.63 -15.51
C GLN A 206 -14.53 5.48 -16.23
N ASN A 207 -13.77 4.57 -16.83
CA ASN A 207 -14.27 3.36 -17.49
C ASN A 207 -13.37 2.18 -17.14
N THR A 208 -13.95 1.10 -16.59
CA THR A 208 -13.21 -0.09 -16.16
C THR A 208 -13.78 -1.33 -16.84
N ASN A 209 -12.94 -2.05 -17.59
CA ASN A 209 -13.30 -3.29 -18.27
C ASN A 209 -12.35 -4.44 -17.87
N GLY A 210 -12.85 -5.68 -17.86
CA GLY A 210 -12.03 -6.88 -17.63
C GLY A 210 -12.36 -7.67 -16.36
N ILE A 211 -11.39 -8.43 -15.85
CA ILE A 211 -11.56 -9.33 -14.69
C ILE A 211 -11.99 -8.62 -13.40
N ASN A 212 -11.82 -7.31 -13.32
CA ASN A 212 -12.29 -6.49 -12.20
C ASN A 212 -13.82 -6.53 -12.09
N GLN A 213 -14.54 -6.76 -13.19
CA GLN A 213 -15.98 -6.96 -13.18
C GLN A 213 -16.35 -8.34 -12.59
N LEU A 214 -15.46 -9.32 -12.66
CA LEU A 214 -15.69 -10.67 -12.15
C LEU A 214 -15.61 -10.75 -10.63
N ILE A 215 -15.10 -9.73 -9.93
CA ILE A 215 -14.91 -9.71 -8.48
C ILE A 215 -15.52 -8.39 -7.97
N GLN A 216 -16.45 -8.42 -7.01
CA GLN A 216 -17.10 -7.18 -6.52
C GLN A 216 -16.11 -6.22 -5.85
N THR A 217 -15.01 -6.76 -5.35
CA THR A 217 -13.85 -5.99 -4.91
C THR A 217 -12.94 -5.52 -6.06
N GLY A 218 -13.38 -5.49 -7.31
CA GLY A 218 -12.60 -5.01 -8.47
C GLY A 218 -12.09 -3.58 -8.32
N ASP A 219 -12.87 -2.70 -7.67
CA ASP A 219 -12.42 -1.36 -7.29
C ASP A 219 -11.23 -1.39 -6.31
N ILE A 220 -11.10 -2.44 -5.49
CA ILE A 220 -9.90 -2.66 -4.67
C ILE A 220 -8.71 -2.95 -5.56
N LEU A 221 -8.85 -3.79 -6.59
CA LEU A 221 -7.73 -4.07 -7.49
C LEU A 221 -7.31 -2.79 -8.20
N ASN A 222 -8.25 -2.02 -8.75
CA ASN A 222 -7.98 -0.72 -9.35
C ASN A 222 -7.30 0.26 -8.38
N THR A 223 -7.86 0.42 -7.18
CA THR A 223 -7.31 1.36 -6.17
C THR A 223 -5.94 0.90 -5.69
N ALA A 224 -5.74 -0.40 -5.49
CA ALA A 224 -4.45 -0.98 -5.13
C ALA A 224 -3.43 -0.81 -6.27
N MET A 225 -3.83 -1.03 -7.52
CA MET A 225 -2.98 -0.78 -8.69
C MET A 225 -2.60 0.69 -8.79
N LYS A 226 -3.54 1.64 -8.59
CA LYS A 226 -3.24 3.07 -8.60
C LYS A 226 -2.30 3.50 -7.45
N ASP A 227 -2.38 2.87 -6.27
CA ASP A 227 -1.46 3.14 -5.14
C ASP A 227 -0.09 2.44 -5.27
N VAL A 228 -0.04 1.26 -5.91
CA VAL A 228 1.21 0.53 -6.18
C VAL A 228 1.95 1.17 -7.37
N PHE A 229 1.22 1.54 -8.41
CA PHE A 229 1.72 2.18 -9.62
C PHE A 229 1.29 3.66 -9.65
N THR A 230 1.68 4.39 -8.61
CA THR A 230 1.44 5.84 -8.45
C THR A 230 2.23 6.68 -9.44
N ASP A 231 1.72 7.87 -9.74
CA ASP A 231 2.39 8.87 -10.57
C ASP A 231 3.83 9.09 -10.10
N VAL A 232 4.72 9.24 -11.08
CA VAL A 232 6.13 9.49 -10.81
C VAL A 232 6.34 10.99 -10.93
N ASP A 233 6.74 11.64 -9.85
CA ASP A 233 7.18 13.03 -9.91
C ASP A 233 8.71 13.06 -9.74
N LEU A 234 9.42 13.36 -10.83
CA LEU A 234 10.87 13.45 -10.83
C LEU A 234 11.38 14.62 -9.97
N TYR A 235 10.60 15.71 -9.85
CA TYR A 235 10.99 16.94 -9.16
C TYR A 235 10.86 16.81 -7.65
N ASP A 236 10.04 15.89 -7.17
CA ASP A 236 10.00 15.47 -5.77
C ASP A 236 11.32 14.84 -5.31
N ASP A 237 11.69 15.06 -4.04
CA ASP A 237 12.94 14.50 -3.50
C ASP A 237 12.87 12.97 -3.29
N GLN A 238 11.66 12.44 -3.08
CA GLN A 238 11.38 11.03 -2.88
C GLN A 238 10.11 10.65 -3.64
N ILE A 239 10.24 9.74 -4.59
CA ILE A 239 9.16 9.26 -5.45
C ILE A 239 8.52 8.06 -4.78
N ARG A 240 7.25 8.16 -4.37
CA ARG A 240 6.51 7.00 -3.87
C ARG A 240 6.13 6.11 -5.05
N LEU A 241 6.59 4.86 -5.04
CA LEU A 241 6.26 3.85 -6.03
C LEU A 241 6.33 2.46 -5.40
N LEU A 242 5.48 1.52 -5.81
CA LEU A 242 5.37 0.17 -5.21
C LEU A 242 5.24 0.20 -3.67
N GLN A 243 4.60 1.23 -3.12
CA GLN A 243 4.47 1.48 -1.67
C GLN A 243 5.77 1.82 -0.92
N TYR A 244 6.87 2.11 -1.61
CA TYR A 244 8.13 2.57 -1.03
C TYR A 244 8.56 3.93 -1.60
N PRO A 245 9.25 4.78 -0.82
CA PRO A 245 9.90 5.96 -1.33
C PRO A 245 11.22 5.58 -2.03
N PHE A 246 11.32 5.89 -3.31
CA PHE A 246 12.54 5.81 -4.11
C PHE A 246 13.19 7.19 -4.13
N THR A 247 14.51 7.27 -3.97
CA THR A 247 15.21 8.56 -4.08
C THR A 247 15.18 9.06 -5.52
N SER A 248 14.67 10.26 -5.78
CA SER A 248 14.72 10.85 -7.13
C SER A 248 16.17 11.09 -7.56
N PRO A 249 16.54 10.86 -8.84
CA PRO A 249 17.88 11.17 -9.36
C PRO A 249 18.18 12.68 -9.44
N ILE A 250 17.18 13.55 -9.25
CA ILE A 250 17.35 15.01 -9.05
C ILE A 250 16.86 15.46 -7.68
N GLY A 251 16.70 14.53 -6.74
CA GLY A 251 16.36 14.83 -5.35
C GLY A 251 17.53 15.47 -4.58
N LYS A 252 17.24 16.14 -3.47
CA LYS A 252 18.24 16.79 -2.60
C LYS A 252 19.39 15.87 -2.18
N ASN A 253 19.11 14.58 -1.94
CA ASN A 253 20.11 13.60 -1.50
C ASN A 253 20.70 12.77 -2.65
N ALA A 254 20.32 13.04 -3.91
CA ALA A 254 20.64 12.21 -5.06
C ALA A 254 22.15 12.07 -5.30
N ILE A 255 22.94 13.14 -5.11
CA ILE A 255 24.41 13.13 -5.23
C ILE A 255 25.09 12.10 -4.30
N SER A 256 24.55 11.93 -3.09
CA SER A 256 25.08 10.98 -2.12
C SER A 256 24.65 9.54 -2.42
N PHE A 257 23.51 9.37 -3.08
CA PHE A 257 22.86 8.08 -3.29
C PHE A 257 23.26 7.45 -4.64
N TYR A 258 23.38 8.26 -5.69
CA TYR A 258 23.68 7.86 -7.05
C TYR A 258 25.14 8.10 -7.46
N ARG A 259 25.52 7.46 -8.56
CA ARG A 259 26.71 7.74 -9.37
C ARG A 259 26.22 8.22 -10.72
N TYR A 260 26.82 9.29 -11.24
CA TYR A 260 26.44 9.91 -12.51
C TYR A 260 27.61 9.83 -13.49
N TYR A 261 27.26 9.61 -14.75
CA TYR A 261 28.19 9.56 -15.88
C TYR A 261 27.58 10.42 -17.00
N ILE A 262 28.35 11.34 -17.54
CA ILE A 262 27.97 12.03 -18.78
C ILE A 262 28.40 11.10 -19.91
N GLU A 263 27.45 10.69 -20.74
CA GLU A 263 27.73 9.83 -21.90
C GLU A 263 28.10 10.70 -23.10
N ASP A 264 27.20 11.61 -23.51
CA ASP A 264 27.41 12.52 -24.63
C ASP A 264 26.50 13.76 -24.54
N THR A 265 26.63 14.69 -25.49
CA THR A 265 25.67 15.77 -25.73
C THR A 265 24.92 15.49 -27.03
N VAL A 266 23.62 15.25 -26.95
CA VAL A 266 22.77 14.79 -28.06
C VAL A 266 21.57 15.69 -28.27
N TYR A 267 21.05 15.76 -29.50
CA TYR A 267 19.76 16.38 -29.74
C TYR A 267 18.63 15.39 -29.38
N VAL A 268 17.67 15.86 -28.58
CA VAL A 268 16.40 15.18 -28.35
C VAL A 268 15.33 16.07 -28.97
N ASP A 269 14.65 15.56 -29.99
CA ASP A 269 13.85 16.34 -30.95
C ASP A 269 14.65 17.50 -31.56
N HIS A 270 14.48 18.73 -31.06
CA HIS A 270 15.11 19.95 -31.58
C HIS A 270 15.98 20.65 -30.51
N ASP A 271 16.07 20.08 -29.31
CA ASP A 271 16.77 20.67 -28.17
C ASP A 271 18.06 19.91 -27.88
N LEU A 272 19.16 20.66 -27.74
CA LEU A 272 20.46 20.09 -27.37
C LEU A 272 20.44 19.71 -25.88
N CYS A 273 20.76 18.45 -25.57
CA CYS A 273 20.70 17.89 -24.22
C CYS A 273 22.02 17.21 -23.82
N TYR A 274 22.44 17.39 -22.58
CA TYR A 274 23.40 16.49 -21.93
C TYR A 274 22.72 15.17 -21.62
N HIS A 275 23.27 14.07 -22.15
CA HIS A 275 22.84 12.71 -21.86
C HIS A 275 23.64 12.17 -20.69
N LEU A 276 22.95 11.90 -19.59
CA LEU A 276 23.53 11.36 -18.37
C LEU A 276 22.97 9.98 -18.06
N GLN A 277 23.84 9.08 -17.61
CA GLN A 277 23.44 7.84 -16.96
C GLN A 277 23.64 7.92 -15.46
N PHE A 278 22.74 7.28 -14.71
CA PHE A 278 22.86 7.19 -13.26
C PHE A 278 22.51 5.80 -12.72
N LEU A 279 23.16 5.43 -11.61
CA LEU A 279 22.89 4.19 -10.89
C LEU A 279 23.16 4.32 -9.38
N PRO A 280 22.42 3.59 -8.53
CA PRO A 280 22.59 3.71 -7.08
C PRO A 280 23.92 3.12 -6.64
N ASN A 281 24.48 3.65 -5.55
CA ASN A 281 25.74 3.15 -4.98
C ASN A 281 25.66 1.66 -4.62
N ASN A 282 24.52 1.23 -4.08
CA ASN A 282 24.20 -0.17 -3.84
C ASN A 282 22.98 -0.54 -4.70
N GLN A 283 23.13 -1.51 -5.58
CA GLN A 283 22.08 -1.93 -6.51
C GLN A 283 20.88 -2.63 -5.83
N GLN A 284 20.99 -2.92 -4.53
CA GLN A 284 19.91 -3.49 -3.73
C GLN A 284 19.07 -2.46 -2.98
N ASP A 285 19.62 -1.25 -2.76
CA ASP A 285 18.88 -0.20 -2.08
C ASP A 285 17.75 0.30 -3.02
N PHE A 286 16.59 0.68 -2.45
CA PHE A 286 15.43 1.20 -3.19
C PHE A 286 15.77 2.51 -3.90
N GLY A 287 16.02 2.42 -5.20
CA GLY A 287 16.43 3.53 -6.04
C GLY A 287 16.33 3.17 -7.53
N PHE A 288 16.41 4.18 -8.37
CA PHE A 288 16.35 4.04 -9.82
C PHE A 288 17.75 3.91 -10.40
N ARG A 289 17.84 3.31 -11.58
CA ARG A 289 18.94 3.54 -12.51
C ARG A 289 18.31 3.98 -13.83
N GLY A 290 19.07 4.61 -14.70
CA GLY A 290 18.58 4.95 -16.01
C GLY A 290 19.26 6.17 -16.56
N GLU A 291 18.51 6.93 -17.35
CA GLU A 291 19.04 7.99 -18.19
C GLU A 291 18.28 9.30 -17.98
N LEU A 292 19.03 10.41 -18.04
CA LEU A 292 18.51 11.77 -17.97
C LEU A 292 19.00 12.54 -19.19
N TYR A 293 18.07 13.24 -19.84
CA TYR A 293 18.35 14.18 -20.91
C TYR A 293 18.05 15.58 -20.40
N VAL A 294 19.11 16.32 -20.10
CA VAL A 294 19.03 17.66 -19.50
C VAL A 294 19.38 18.70 -20.53
N LEU A 295 18.59 19.75 -20.68
CA LEU A 295 18.87 20.83 -21.64
C LEU A 295 20.27 21.41 -21.44
N ALA A 296 20.98 21.58 -22.55
CA ALA A 296 22.32 22.16 -22.60
C ALA A 296 22.28 23.70 -22.63
N ASP A 297 21.41 24.30 -21.81
CA ASP A 297 21.23 25.74 -21.69
C ASP A 297 21.38 26.22 -20.23
N SER A 298 21.01 27.48 -19.96
CA SER A 298 21.10 28.04 -18.61
C SER A 298 20.00 27.54 -17.65
N THR A 299 18.92 26.95 -18.17
CA THR A 299 17.79 26.46 -17.39
C THR A 299 18.08 25.09 -16.78
N LEU A 300 18.86 24.26 -17.47
CA LEU A 300 19.19 22.89 -17.06
C LEU A 300 17.94 22.05 -16.74
N HIS A 301 16.84 22.30 -17.47
CA HIS A 301 15.58 21.57 -17.28
C HIS A 301 15.72 20.13 -17.79
N VAL A 302 15.02 19.18 -17.16
CA VAL A 302 14.98 17.79 -17.64
C VAL A 302 13.98 17.70 -18.78
N LYS A 303 14.44 17.38 -19.98
CA LYS A 303 13.57 17.20 -21.15
C LYS A 303 12.99 15.80 -21.22
N ARG A 304 13.79 14.78 -20.92
CA ARG A 304 13.37 13.38 -20.92
C ARG A 304 14.08 12.60 -19.83
N CYS A 305 13.39 11.64 -19.25
CA CYS A 305 13.91 10.77 -18.21
C CYS A 305 13.44 9.33 -18.46
N GLU A 306 14.38 8.39 -18.35
CA GLU A 306 14.12 6.97 -18.39
C GLU A 306 14.55 6.36 -17.04
N LEU A 307 13.60 5.84 -16.28
CA LEU A 307 13.86 5.22 -14.98
C LEU A 307 13.59 3.73 -15.06
N THR A 308 14.48 2.94 -14.48
CA THR A 308 14.27 1.51 -14.25
C THR A 308 14.81 1.12 -12.88
N ILE A 309 14.41 -0.04 -12.37
CA ILE A 309 15.05 -0.60 -11.17
C ILE A 309 16.37 -1.29 -11.52
N PRO A 310 17.36 -1.29 -10.61
CA PRO A 310 18.52 -2.17 -10.74
C PRO A 310 18.11 -3.65 -10.83
N LYS A 311 18.80 -4.44 -11.68
CA LYS A 311 18.52 -5.90 -11.81
C LYS A 311 18.63 -6.66 -10.48
N ARG A 312 19.45 -6.16 -9.55
CA ARG A 312 19.66 -6.73 -8.21
C ARG A 312 18.81 -6.06 -7.14
N SER A 313 17.83 -5.23 -7.50
CA SER A 313 16.96 -4.55 -6.55
C SER A 313 16.26 -5.55 -5.62
N ASP A 314 16.06 -5.17 -4.36
CA ASP A 314 15.32 -5.98 -3.40
C ASP A 314 13.82 -5.79 -3.46
N VAL A 315 13.32 -4.99 -4.42
CA VAL A 315 11.90 -4.97 -4.76
C VAL A 315 11.43 -6.38 -5.12
N ASN A 316 10.39 -6.83 -4.44
CA ASN A 316 9.77 -8.12 -4.63
C ASN A 316 8.80 -8.07 -5.80
N PHE A 317 8.63 -9.25 -6.41
CA PHE A 317 7.63 -9.49 -7.44
C PHE A 317 7.76 -8.65 -8.70
N VAL A 318 8.81 -7.82 -8.84
CA VAL A 318 9.09 -7.03 -10.05
C VAL A 318 10.35 -7.59 -10.72
N ASP A 319 10.18 -8.12 -11.92
CA ASP A 319 11.27 -8.57 -12.79
C ASP A 319 11.83 -7.40 -13.61
N ASN A 320 10.95 -6.49 -14.06
CA ASN A 320 11.31 -5.33 -14.86
C ASN A 320 10.37 -4.16 -14.53
N LEU A 321 10.92 -2.95 -14.46
CA LEU A 321 10.18 -1.69 -14.34
C LEU A 321 10.81 -0.73 -15.33
N HIS A 322 9.98 -0.03 -16.10
CA HIS A 322 10.41 1.12 -16.88
C HIS A 322 9.43 2.25 -16.64
N VAL A 323 9.95 3.46 -16.51
CA VAL A 323 9.18 4.69 -16.46
C VAL A 323 9.81 5.67 -17.44
N THR A 324 9.01 6.19 -18.35
CA THR A 324 9.41 7.15 -19.36
C THR A 324 8.66 8.45 -19.11
N GLN A 325 9.40 9.53 -18.91
CA GLN A 325 8.84 10.87 -18.75
C GLN A 325 9.39 11.80 -19.81
N GLU A 326 8.49 12.55 -20.44
CA GLU A 326 8.84 13.57 -21.43
C GLU A 326 8.19 14.89 -21.07
N PHE A 327 9.00 15.94 -21.09
CA PHE A 327 8.61 17.30 -20.82
C PHE A 327 8.62 18.10 -22.13
N LYS A 328 7.62 18.95 -22.30
CA LYS A 328 7.53 19.86 -23.45
C LYS A 328 7.44 21.30 -22.98
N LYS A 329 7.91 22.21 -23.83
CA LYS A 329 7.78 23.64 -23.62
C LYS A 329 6.45 24.15 -24.18
N LEU A 330 5.69 24.88 -23.37
CA LEU A 330 4.47 25.57 -23.79
C LEU A 330 4.81 26.90 -24.48
N GLU A 331 3.81 27.49 -25.17
CA GLU A 331 3.96 28.78 -25.86
C GLU A 331 4.33 29.93 -24.91
N ASN A 332 3.88 29.87 -23.66
CA ASN A 332 4.24 30.82 -22.60
C ASN A 332 5.66 30.61 -22.04
N GLY A 333 6.40 29.61 -22.52
CA GLY A 333 7.77 29.31 -22.14
C GLY A 333 7.93 28.33 -20.97
N GLU A 334 6.84 27.95 -20.30
CA GLU A 334 6.86 26.98 -19.19
C GLU A 334 7.11 25.56 -19.68
N TRP A 335 7.83 24.78 -18.89
CA TRP A 335 8.04 23.36 -19.16
C TRP A 335 7.08 22.51 -18.36
N VAL A 336 6.38 21.61 -19.03
CA VAL A 336 5.34 20.77 -18.43
C VAL A 336 5.52 19.31 -18.81
N LEU A 337 5.14 18.42 -17.90
CA LEU A 337 5.10 16.98 -18.15
C LEU A 337 4.01 16.69 -19.19
N SER A 338 4.33 16.01 -20.28
CA SER A 338 3.35 15.62 -21.31
C SER A 338 3.11 14.11 -21.37
N VAL A 339 4.14 13.31 -21.10
CA VAL A 339 4.10 11.85 -21.16
C VAL A 339 4.65 11.31 -19.84
N ASP A 340 3.93 10.37 -19.24
CA ASP A 340 4.36 9.60 -18.06
C ASP A 340 3.91 8.14 -18.18
N ASP A 341 4.69 7.39 -18.95
CA ASP A 341 4.42 5.99 -19.25
C ASP A 341 5.22 5.06 -18.35
N MET A 342 4.60 3.97 -17.92
CA MET A 342 5.23 2.98 -17.07
C MET A 342 4.82 1.58 -17.51
N PHE A 343 5.76 0.64 -17.48
CA PHE A 343 5.42 -0.77 -17.51
C PHE A 343 6.17 -1.56 -16.45
N VAL A 344 5.50 -2.56 -15.88
CA VAL A 344 6.03 -3.40 -14.82
C VAL A 344 5.77 -4.86 -15.16
N GLU A 345 6.84 -5.62 -15.35
CA GLU A 345 6.76 -7.08 -15.44
C GLU A 345 6.84 -7.66 -14.04
N MET A 346 5.78 -8.34 -13.63
CA MET A 346 5.65 -8.93 -12.31
C MET A 346 5.78 -10.45 -12.31
N LYS A 347 6.44 -10.99 -11.28
CA LYS A 347 6.60 -12.43 -11.04
C LYS A 347 6.40 -12.77 -9.57
N LEU A 348 5.20 -13.27 -9.25
CA LEU A 348 4.84 -13.72 -7.91
C LEU A 348 5.62 -14.97 -7.48
N ALA A 349 5.55 -16.04 -8.29
CA ALA A 349 6.29 -17.29 -8.09
C ALA A 349 6.74 -17.88 -9.43
N SER A 350 7.75 -18.75 -9.42
CA SER A 350 8.25 -19.38 -10.65
C SER A 350 7.24 -20.29 -11.35
N PHE A 351 6.25 -20.79 -10.60
CA PHE A 351 5.17 -21.67 -11.09
C PHE A 351 3.88 -20.93 -11.45
N LEU A 352 3.79 -19.62 -11.19
CA LEU A 352 2.65 -18.80 -11.56
C LEU A 352 2.98 -18.00 -12.83
N SER A 353 1.95 -17.69 -13.62
CA SER A 353 2.11 -16.83 -14.79
C SER A 353 2.70 -15.47 -14.41
N LYS A 354 3.54 -14.92 -15.29
CA LYS A 354 4.01 -13.55 -15.16
C LYS A 354 2.87 -12.59 -15.50
N PHE A 355 2.91 -11.40 -14.92
CA PHE A 355 1.96 -10.34 -15.23
C PHE A 355 2.71 -9.15 -15.83
N LEU A 356 2.03 -8.38 -16.66
CA LEU A 356 2.48 -7.09 -17.15
C LEU A 356 1.43 -6.06 -16.72
N VAL A 357 1.88 -5.01 -16.05
CA VAL A 357 1.07 -3.82 -15.80
C VAL A 357 1.63 -2.71 -16.66
N VAL A 358 0.79 -2.08 -17.47
CA VAL A 358 1.15 -0.89 -18.26
C VAL A 358 0.30 0.26 -17.76
N ARG A 359 0.93 1.37 -17.40
CA ARG A 359 0.26 2.66 -17.20
C ARG A 359 0.69 3.59 -18.32
N THR A 360 -0.28 4.14 -19.03
CA THR A 360 -0.06 5.15 -20.06
C THR A 360 -0.73 6.44 -19.63
N THR A 361 0.04 7.53 -19.55
CA THR A 361 -0.46 8.82 -19.03
C THR A 361 -0.16 9.94 -20.02
N ARG A 362 -1.18 10.72 -20.36
CA ARG A 362 -1.04 11.92 -21.19
C ARG A 362 -1.60 13.12 -20.42
N LEU A 363 -0.81 14.19 -20.37
CA LEU A 363 -1.19 15.44 -19.73
C LEU A 363 -1.31 16.54 -20.78
N SER A 364 -2.44 17.25 -20.78
CA SER A 364 -2.80 18.26 -21.77
C SER A 364 -3.51 19.46 -21.14
N ASP A 365 -3.76 20.49 -21.96
CA ASP A 365 -4.59 21.64 -21.60
C ASP A 365 -4.12 22.37 -20.33
N TYR A 366 -2.81 22.57 -20.22
CA TYR A 366 -2.23 23.35 -19.14
C TYR A 366 -2.70 24.81 -19.21
N ALA A 367 -3.20 25.32 -18.09
CA ALA A 367 -3.57 26.72 -17.93
C ALA A 367 -3.12 27.24 -16.57
N PHE A 368 -2.82 28.54 -16.48
CA PHE A 368 -2.26 29.20 -15.29
C PHE A 368 -3.15 30.34 -14.77
N ASP A 369 -4.36 30.43 -15.32
CA ASP A 369 -5.34 31.46 -14.97
C ASP A 369 -5.93 31.25 -13.57
N GLU A 370 -6.51 32.30 -13.00
CA GLU A 370 -7.20 32.21 -11.71
C GLU A 370 -8.39 31.26 -11.78
N LEU A 371 -8.44 30.32 -10.83
CA LEU A 371 -9.47 29.28 -10.77
C LEU A 371 -10.59 29.65 -9.78
N PRO A 372 -11.87 29.34 -10.10
CA PRO A 372 -12.98 29.63 -9.20
C PRO A 372 -12.79 29.00 -7.81
N LYS A 373 -12.91 29.81 -6.76
CA LYS A 373 -12.78 29.38 -5.34
C LYS A 373 -13.70 28.21 -4.98
N GLN A 374 -14.80 28.03 -5.70
CA GLN A 374 -15.74 26.93 -5.52
C GLN A 374 -15.12 25.55 -5.82
N LEU A 375 -14.19 25.46 -6.76
CA LEU A 375 -13.49 24.20 -7.09
C LEU A 375 -12.64 23.70 -5.90
N PHE A 376 -12.11 24.63 -5.11
CA PHE A 376 -11.34 24.34 -3.91
C PHE A 376 -12.19 24.10 -2.65
N LYS A 377 -13.54 24.13 -2.72
CA LYS A 377 -14.41 23.82 -1.56
C LYS A 377 -14.32 22.35 -1.16
N GLY A 378 -14.26 22.08 0.15
CA GLY A 378 -14.03 20.74 0.71
C GLY A 378 -12.54 20.41 0.84
N LYS A 379 -12.19 19.53 1.77
CA LYS A 379 -10.78 19.16 2.06
C LYS A 379 -10.34 17.84 1.40
N ALA A 380 -11.22 17.20 0.62
CA ALA A 380 -10.87 16.00 -0.14
C ALA A 380 -9.83 16.36 -1.24
N LYS A 381 -8.76 15.55 -1.32
CA LYS A 381 -7.74 15.65 -2.39
C LYS A 381 -8.28 15.18 -3.75
N GLU A 382 -9.23 14.25 -3.73
CA GLU A 382 -9.85 13.70 -4.93
C GLU A 382 -11.37 13.88 -4.84
N ARG A 383 -11.99 14.31 -5.93
CA ARG A 383 -13.44 14.43 -6.06
C ARG A 383 -13.88 13.76 -7.36
N ARG A 384 -14.90 12.91 -7.29
CA ARG A 384 -15.52 12.31 -8.48
C ARG A 384 -16.78 13.07 -8.88
N GLU A 385 -16.93 13.37 -10.16
CA GLU A 385 -18.18 13.90 -10.70
C GLU A 385 -19.28 12.83 -10.71
N ALA A 386 -20.54 13.25 -10.51
CA ALA A 386 -21.67 12.32 -10.35
C ALA A 386 -21.90 11.44 -11.60
N ASN A 387 -21.56 11.95 -12.77
CA ASN A 387 -21.67 11.27 -14.06
C ASN A 387 -20.31 10.78 -14.59
N ALA A 388 -19.26 10.69 -13.75
CA ALA A 388 -17.93 10.29 -14.21
C ALA A 388 -17.89 8.89 -14.83
N MET A 389 -18.75 7.98 -14.38
CA MET A 389 -18.90 6.63 -14.93
C MET A 389 -19.92 6.54 -16.08
N MET A 390 -20.59 7.66 -16.41
CA MET A 390 -21.64 7.76 -17.42
C MET A 390 -21.22 8.74 -18.50
N ARG A 391 -20.13 8.41 -19.20
CA ARG A 391 -19.58 9.21 -20.31
C ARG A 391 -19.82 8.51 -21.64
N ASP A 392 -20.16 9.30 -22.65
CA ASP A 392 -20.41 8.84 -24.02
C ASP A 392 -19.11 8.71 -24.82
N GLU A 393 -19.21 8.14 -26.02
CA GLU A 393 -18.05 7.99 -26.91
C GLU A 393 -17.48 9.34 -27.34
N ALA A 394 -18.30 10.39 -27.47
CA ALA A 394 -17.82 11.73 -27.81
C ALA A 394 -16.88 12.29 -26.73
N PHE A 395 -17.19 12.09 -25.45
CA PHE A 395 -16.29 12.44 -24.35
C PHE A 395 -14.97 11.67 -24.45
N TRP A 396 -15.02 10.35 -24.65
CA TRP A 396 -13.81 9.54 -24.77
C TRP A 396 -12.99 9.91 -25.99
N ASN A 397 -13.59 10.17 -27.15
CA ASN A 397 -12.88 10.59 -28.36
C ASN A 397 -12.16 11.95 -28.19
N ARG A 398 -12.67 12.82 -27.31
CA ARG A 398 -12.04 14.12 -27.01
C ARG A 398 -10.86 13.99 -26.05
N TYR A 399 -10.99 13.20 -24.99
CA TYR A 399 -10.01 13.18 -23.89
C TYR A 399 -9.08 11.94 -23.89
N ARG A 400 -9.39 10.91 -24.68
CA ARG A 400 -8.53 9.72 -24.81
C ARG A 400 -7.29 10.09 -25.60
N GLY A 401 -6.17 10.27 -24.90
CA GLY A 401 -4.89 10.64 -25.52
C GLY A 401 -4.17 9.49 -26.22
N VAL A 402 -4.61 8.24 -26.04
CA VAL A 402 -4.03 7.04 -26.67
C VAL A 402 -5.13 6.04 -27.00
N GLU A 403 -5.12 5.51 -28.22
CA GLU A 403 -6.11 4.53 -28.67
C GLU A 403 -6.05 3.22 -27.85
N LEU A 404 -7.19 2.52 -27.82
CA LEU A 404 -7.27 1.19 -27.25
C LEU A 404 -6.73 0.18 -28.27
N THR A 405 -6.00 -0.84 -27.80
CA THR A 405 -5.64 -1.95 -28.69
C THR A 405 -6.89 -2.76 -29.07
N LYS A 406 -6.74 -3.64 -30.07
CA LYS A 406 -7.80 -4.58 -30.47
C LYS A 406 -8.31 -5.38 -29.25
N SER A 407 -7.40 -5.94 -28.46
CA SER A 407 -7.76 -6.74 -27.28
C SER A 407 -8.37 -5.89 -26.16
N GLU A 408 -7.90 -4.66 -25.95
CA GLU A 408 -8.47 -3.75 -24.95
C GLU A 408 -9.91 -3.33 -25.30
N SER A 409 -10.18 -3.01 -26.58
CA SER A 409 -11.51 -2.63 -27.05
C SER A 409 -12.52 -3.79 -27.05
N SER A 410 -12.08 -5.04 -27.30
CA SER A 410 -12.95 -6.23 -27.25
C SER A 410 -13.11 -6.86 -25.87
N MET A 411 -12.60 -6.21 -24.81
CA MET A 411 -12.53 -6.78 -23.45
C MET A 411 -13.89 -7.23 -22.89
N ASN A 412 -14.97 -6.47 -23.14
CA ASN A 412 -16.30 -6.83 -22.65
C ASN A 412 -16.81 -8.14 -23.26
N ALA A 413 -16.61 -8.32 -24.58
CA ALA A 413 -16.95 -9.56 -25.26
C ALA A 413 -16.07 -10.73 -24.79
N PHE A 414 -14.80 -10.46 -24.48
CA PHE A 414 -13.86 -11.45 -23.94
C PHE A 414 -14.30 -11.99 -22.58
N ILE A 415 -14.66 -11.10 -21.64
CA ILE A 415 -15.14 -11.50 -20.31
C ILE A 415 -16.44 -12.29 -20.39
N HIS A 416 -17.39 -11.87 -21.24
CA HIS A 416 -18.62 -12.62 -21.49
C HIS A 416 -18.36 -14.06 -22.00
N ARG A 417 -17.36 -14.26 -22.86
CA ARG A 417 -16.99 -15.59 -23.36
C ARG A 417 -16.32 -16.44 -22.28
N ILE A 418 -15.48 -15.85 -21.41
CA ILE A 418 -14.88 -16.55 -20.26
C ILE A 418 -15.97 -17.11 -19.33
N GLU A 419 -16.98 -16.33 -19.02
CA GLU A 419 -18.08 -16.74 -18.12
C GLU A 419 -18.90 -17.92 -18.63
N GLN A 420 -18.99 -18.04 -19.96
CA GLN A 420 -19.71 -19.13 -20.62
C GLN A 420 -18.94 -20.45 -20.66
N ILE A 421 -17.66 -20.48 -20.25
CA ILE A 421 -16.88 -21.71 -20.20
C ILE A 421 -17.47 -22.67 -19.15
N LYS A 422 -17.75 -23.91 -19.56
CA LYS A 422 -18.24 -24.98 -18.67
C LYS A 422 -17.25 -25.19 -17.52
N GLY A 423 -17.74 -25.10 -16.28
CA GLY A 423 -16.94 -25.26 -15.06
C GLY A 423 -16.27 -23.98 -14.55
N PHE A 424 -16.21 -22.90 -15.33
CA PHE A 424 -15.63 -21.63 -14.90
C PHE A 424 -16.35 -21.03 -13.69
N LYS A 425 -17.68 -21.25 -13.57
CA LYS A 425 -18.47 -20.86 -12.40
C LYS A 425 -17.91 -21.41 -11.08
N TYR A 426 -17.40 -22.64 -11.06
CA TYR A 426 -16.80 -23.23 -9.85
C TYR A 426 -15.39 -22.68 -9.58
N VAL A 427 -14.64 -22.37 -10.63
CA VAL A 427 -13.30 -21.76 -10.51
C VAL A 427 -13.43 -20.34 -9.94
N ILE A 428 -14.27 -19.49 -10.53
CA ILE A 428 -14.48 -18.14 -10.04
C ILE A 428 -15.09 -18.13 -8.63
N PHE A 429 -15.98 -19.08 -8.32
CA PHE A 429 -16.48 -19.28 -6.96
C PHE A 429 -15.34 -19.54 -5.97
N GLY A 430 -14.43 -20.46 -6.28
CA GLY A 430 -13.26 -20.76 -5.44
C GLY A 430 -12.32 -19.56 -5.29
N VAL A 431 -12.08 -18.82 -6.37
CA VAL A 431 -11.24 -17.61 -6.34
C VAL A 431 -11.88 -16.50 -5.50
N LYS A 432 -13.17 -16.21 -5.69
CA LYS A 432 -13.93 -15.24 -4.86
C LYS A 432 -13.93 -15.65 -3.40
N ALA A 433 -14.22 -16.93 -3.12
CA ALA A 433 -14.20 -17.49 -1.77
C ALA A 433 -12.84 -17.31 -1.08
N PHE A 434 -11.73 -17.46 -1.80
CA PHE A 434 -10.39 -17.28 -1.23
C PHE A 434 -9.99 -15.81 -1.08
N ILE A 435 -10.23 -14.97 -2.11
CA ILE A 435 -9.81 -13.56 -2.14
C ILE A 435 -10.72 -12.70 -1.26
N GLU A 436 -12.04 -12.83 -1.43
CA GLU A 436 -13.02 -12.00 -0.75
C GLU A 436 -13.42 -12.57 0.62
N ASN A 437 -13.13 -13.85 0.85
CA ASN A 437 -13.50 -14.60 2.05
C ASN A 437 -15.03 -14.57 2.31
N PHE A 438 -15.81 -14.32 1.25
CA PHE A 438 -17.26 -14.36 1.18
C PHE A 438 -17.68 -15.01 -0.13
N VAL A 439 -18.84 -15.64 -0.11
CA VAL A 439 -19.49 -16.28 -1.25
C VAL A 439 -20.73 -15.46 -1.60
N GLU A 440 -20.77 -14.95 -2.82
CA GLU A 440 -21.92 -14.23 -3.37
C GLU A 440 -23.03 -15.20 -3.78
N THR A 441 -24.29 -14.80 -3.63
CA THR A 441 -25.44 -15.61 -4.07
C THR A 441 -25.95 -15.23 -5.47
N GLY A 442 -25.42 -14.15 -6.07
CA GLY A 442 -25.81 -13.64 -7.40
C GLY A 442 -24.74 -13.79 -8.48
N ASP A 443 -25.07 -13.36 -9.70
CA ASP A 443 -24.17 -13.25 -10.85
C ASP A 443 -24.11 -11.79 -11.37
N LEU A 444 -23.44 -11.54 -12.50
CA LEU A 444 -23.31 -10.20 -13.07
C LEU A 444 -24.63 -9.59 -13.53
N ASN A 445 -25.56 -10.41 -14.01
CA ASN A 445 -26.87 -9.96 -14.47
C ASN A 445 -27.87 -9.85 -13.31
N HIS A 446 -27.64 -10.61 -12.25
CA HIS A 446 -28.44 -10.61 -11.02
C HIS A 446 -27.53 -10.35 -9.81
N PRO A 447 -27.23 -9.07 -9.50
CA PRO A 447 -26.32 -8.72 -8.44
C PRO A 447 -26.68 -9.38 -7.09
N SER A 448 -25.66 -9.89 -6.40
CA SER A 448 -25.84 -10.59 -5.11
C SER A 448 -26.57 -9.69 -4.10
N LYS A 449 -27.70 -10.17 -3.57
CA LYS A 449 -28.48 -9.50 -2.51
C LYS A 449 -27.99 -9.89 -1.10
N VAL A 450 -27.39 -11.07 -0.99
CA VAL A 450 -26.88 -11.66 0.26
C VAL A 450 -25.56 -12.36 -0.01
N ASP A 451 -24.54 -12.07 0.78
CA ASP A 451 -23.24 -12.73 0.76
C ASP A 451 -23.09 -13.63 1.99
N ILE A 452 -22.52 -14.82 1.82
CA ILE A 452 -22.29 -15.83 2.86
C ILE A 452 -20.81 -15.83 3.25
N GLY A 453 -20.49 -15.70 4.53
CA GLY A 453 -19.12 -15.64 5.05
C GLY A 453 -19.01 -14.76 6.28
N PRO A 454 -17.83 -14.65 6.90
CA PRO A 454 -16.52 -15.13 6.44
C PRO A 454 -16.34 -16.65 6.38
N ILE A 455 -15.74 -17.19 5.33
CA ILE A 455 -15.48 -18.64 5.19
C ILE A 455 -14.49 -19.14 6.24
N ASN A 456 -13.43 -18.37 6.50
CA ASN A 456 -12.42 -18.71 7.52
C ASN A 456 -12.92 -18.68 8.98
N THR A 457 -14.20 -18.34 9.21
CA THR A 457 -14.85 -18.39 10.53
C THR A 457 -15.78 -19.58 10.71
N MET A 458 -16.02 -20.36 9.65
CA MET A 458 -17.03 -21.44 9.68
C MET A 458 -16.63 -22.61 10.58
N LEU A 459 -15.34 -22.87 10.75
CA LEU A 459 -14.80 -23.98 11.56
C LEU A 459 -13.69 -23.47 12.47
N THR A 460 -13.89 -23.63 13.78
CA THR A 460 -12.92 -23.23 14.81
C THR A 460 -12.89 -24.19 15.99
N LYS A 461 -11.95 -23.94 16.92
CA LYS A 461 -11.81 -24.69 18.17
C LYS A 461 -11.54 -23.74 19.33
N ASN A 462 -12.22 -23.97 20.47
CA ASN A 462 -11.88 -23.32 21.74
C ASN A 462 -12.06 -24.29 22.92
N PHE A 463 -11.48 -23.97 24.09
CA PHE A 463 -11.47 -24.87 25.24
C PHE A 463 -12.81 -24.94 26.01
N ILE A 464 -13.84 -24.17 25.64
CA ILE A 464 -15.19 -24.33 26.18
C ILE A 464 -16.04 -25.17 25.21
N ASP A 465 -16.14 -24.73 23.95
CA ASP A 465 -16.99 -25.36 22.93
C ASP A 465 -16.41 -26.64 22.32
N GLY A 466 -15.11 -26.89 22.44
CA GLY A 466 -14.45 -27.94 21.66
C GLY A 466 -14.43 -27.53 20.19
N LEU A 467 -14.99 -28.36 19.31
CA LEU A 467 -15.25 -27.96 17.92
C LEU A 467 -16.40 -26.93 17.89
N ARG A 468 -16.28 -25.92 17.03
CA ARG A 468 -17.31 -24.91 16.82
C ARG A 468 -17.57 -24.72 15.33
N THR A 469 -18.83 -24.81 14.95
CA THR A 469 -19.31 -24.55 13.59
C THR A 469 -20.09 -23.24 13.55
N ARG A 470 -19.93 -22.45 12.49
CA ARG A 470 -20.59 -21.15 12.34
C ARG A 470 -21.05 -20.95 10.90
N VAL A 471 -22.25 -20.39 10.74
CA VAL A 471 -22.77 -19.91 9.45
C VAL A 471 -23.05 -18.42 9.59
N SER A 472 -22.55 -17.64 8.64
CA SER A 472 -22.57 -16.18 8.67
C SER A 472 -23.09 -15.64 7.34
N ALA A 473 -23.85 -14.55 7.37
CA ALA A 473 -24.35 -13.90 6.16
C ALA A 473 -24.48 -12.38 6.35
N GLN A 474 -24.47 -11.65 5.23
CA GLN A 474 -24.68 -10.20 5.20
C GLN A 474 -25.46 -9.80 3.93
N THR A 475 -26.35 -8.81 4.04
CA THR A 475 -27.04 -8.23 2.88
C THR A 475 -26.19 -7.16 2.21
N THR A 476 -26.50 -6.89 0.94
CA THR A 476 -25.81 -5.90 0.11
C THR A 476 -26.74 -4.74 -0.27
N ALA A 477 -26.18 -3.70 -0.89
CA ALA A 477 -26.94 -2.54 -1.37
C ALA A 477 -27.90 -2.88 -2.52
N ASN A 478 -27.71 -4.03 -3.17
CA ASN A 478 -28.61 -4.57 -4.20
C ASN A 478 -29.96 -5.00 -3.62
N LEU A 479 -30.02 -5.30 -2.31
CA LEU A 479 -31.28 -5.51 -1.60
C LEU A 479 -31.90 -4.16 -1.20
N ASN A 480 -31.10 -3.27 -0.60
CA ASN A 480 -31.53 -1.91 -0.26
C ASN A 480 -30.30 -0.99 -0.07
N LYS A 481 -30.31 0.21 -0.67
CA LYS A 481 -29.17 1.14 -0.60
C LYS A 481 -28.92 1.78 0.78
N HIS A 482 -29.86 1.66 1.73
CA HIS A 482 -29.77 2.24 3.07
C HIS A 482 -29.88 1.21 4.19
N TRP A 483 -30.63 0.13 4.01
CA TRP A 483 -30.84 -0.91 5.02
C TRP A 483 -29.95 -2.14 4.80
N PHE A 484 -29.21 -2.53 5.83
CA PHE A 484 -28.30 -3.66 5.79
C PHE A 484 -28.49 -4.55 7.02
N ALA A 485 -28.60 -5.85 6.82
CA ALA A 485 -28.60 -6.85 7.89
C ALA A 485 -27.35 -7.74 7.76
N SER A 486 -26.73 -8.10 8.88
CA SER A 486 -25.63 -9.07 8.90
C SER A 486 -25.60 -9.82 10.22
N GLY A 487 -25.06 -11.02 10.24
CA GLY A 487 -25.05 -11.81 11.46
C GLY A 487 -24.50 -13.21 11.27
N TYR A 488 -24.50 -13.97 12.36
CA TYR A 488 -24.13 -15.37 12.35
C TYR A 488 -24.91 -16.18 13.36
N LEU A 489 -24.96 -17.49 13.11
CA LEU A 489 -25.39 -18.53 14.04
C LEU A 489 -24.22 -19.51 14.21
N ALA A 490 -23.89 -19.84 15.45
CA ALA A 490 -22.82 -20.77 15.75
C ALA A 490 -23.23 -21.82 16.78
N ARG A 491 -22.63 -23.01 16.71
CA ARG A 491 -22.88 -24.14 17.62
C ARG A 491 -21.55 -24.61 18.20
N GLY A 492 -21.47 -24.64 19.52
CA GLY A 492 -20.40 -25.34 20.23
C GLY A 492 -20.77 -26.80 20.43
N TRP A 493 -19.96 -27.73 19.94
CA TRP A 493 -20.30 -29.15 19.94
C TRP A 493 -20.12 -29.83 21.30
N ARG A 494 -19.16 -29.38 22.12
CA ARG A 494 -18.98 -29.89 23.49
C ARG A 494 -19.86 -29.15 24.51
N SER A 495 -19.99 -27.83 24.37
CA SER A 495 -20.80 -27.02 25.31
C SER A 495 -22.30 -27.17 25.07
N GLU A 496 -22.70 -27.72 23.92
CA GLU A 496 -24.09 -27.81 23.44
C GLU A 496 -24.83 -26.46 23.42
N LYS A 497 -24.09 -25.35 23.43
CA LYS A 497 -24.64 -23.99 23.37
C LYS A 497 -24.73 -23.51 21.93
N THR A 498 -25.80 -22.76 21.66
CA THR A 498 -25.99 -22.02 20.40
C THR A 498 -25.74 -20.54 20.65
N TYR A 499 -25.03 -19.92 19.73
CA TYR A 499 -24.61 -18.53 19.79
C TYR A 499 -25.11 -17.78 18.56
N TYR A 500 -25.25 -16.47 18.69
CA TYR A 500 -25.68 -15.63 17.58
C TYR A 500 -25.12 -14.22 17.67
N GLU A 501 -25.05 -13.56 16.51
CA GLU A 501 -24.94 -12.11 16.40
C GLU A 501 -25.87 -11.65 15.27
N GLY A 502 -26.62 -10.58 15.51
CA GLY A 502 -27.45 -9.91 14.53
C GLY A 502 -27.17 -8.41 14.55
N ASN A 503 -26.88 -7.85 13.39
CA ASN A 503 -26.62 -6.44 13.16
C ASN A 503 -27.62 -5.90 12.15
N LEU A 504 -28.35 -4.85 12.50
CA LEU A 504 -29.20 -4.07 11.61
C LEU A 504 -28.60 -2.67 11.47
N THR A 505 -28.19 -2.30 10.26
CA THR A 505 -27.55 -1.02 9.98
C THR A 505 -28.39 -0.20 9.01
N TYR A 506 -28.70 1.03 9.42
CA TYR A 506 -29.22 2.07 8.56
C TYR A 506 -28.09 3.01 8.15
N SER A 507 -27.92 3.23 6.86
CA SER A 507 -26.98 4.18 6.29
C SER A 507 -27.72 5.45 5.87
N PHE A 508 -27.27 6.62 6.30
CA PHE A 508 -27.87 7.91 5.93
C PHE A 508 -27.49 8.34 4.51
N ASN A 509 -26.37 7.82 3.97
CA ASN A 509 -26.00 7.97 2.58
C ASN A 509 -26.23 6.67 1.80
N LYS A 510 -26.61 6.79 0.52
CA LYS A 510 -26.70 5.66 -0.41
C LYS A 510 -25.33 4.98 -0.50
N LYS A 511 -25.35 3.65 -0.47
CA LYS A 511 -24.17 2.79 -0.66
C LYS A 511 -24.25 2.07 -1.99
N ASP A 512 -23.10 1.72 -2.52
CA ASP A 512 -22.97 1.03 -3.80
C ASP A 512 -23.03 -0.50 -3.59
N TYR A 513 -22.40 -1.01 -2.53
CA TYR A 513 -22.43 -2.44 -2.22
C TYR A 513 -22.58 -2.75 -0.72
N LEU A 514 -21.82 -2.10 0.18
CA LEU A 514 -21.75 -2.42 1.61
C LEU A 514 -21.79 -1.17 2.53
N PRO A 515 -22.32 -1.29 3.76
CA PRO A 515 -22.50 -0.15 4.67
C PRO A 515 -21.18 0.46 5.18
N ARG A 516 -20.05 -0.22 4.95
CA ARG A 516 -18.71 0.20 5.35
C ARG A 516 -18.05 1.14 4.34
N GLU A 517 -18.63 1.33 3.16
CA GLU A 517 -18.08 2.26 2.17
C GLU A 517 -18.00 3.69 2.71
N PHE A 518 -17.02 4.42 2.21
CA PHE A 518 -16.82 5.81 2.59
C PHE A 518 -17.80 6.74 1.86
N PRO A 519 -18.28 7.84 2.48
CA PRO A 519 -18.18 8.17 3.91
C PRO A 519 -19.15 7.32 4.74
N ARG A 520 -18.75 6.92 5.95
CA ARG A 520 -19.62 6.17 6.86
C ARG A 520 -20.50 7.12 7.67
N ARG A 521 -21.79 7.11 7.36
CA ARG A 521 -22.83 7.79 8.15
C ARG A 521 -23.88 6.74 8.46
N THR A 522 -23.71 6.03 9.57
CA THR A 522 -24.50 4.82 9.84
C THR A 522 -24.97 4.76 11.29
N LEU A 523 -26.19 4.25 11.48
CA LEU A 523 -26.73 3.82 12.75
C LEU A 523 -26.87 2.30 12.74
N THR A 524 -26.19 1.60 13.65
CA THR A 524 -26.19 0.14 13.74
C THR A 524 -26.75 -0.31 15.09
N LEU A 525 -27.78 -1.15 15.05
CA LEU A 525 -28.25 -1.94 16.19
C LEU A 525 -27.62 -3.32 16.14
N THR A 526 -26.99 -3.76 17.23
CA THR A 526 -26.37 -5.07 17.39
C THR A 526 -27.03 -5.80 18.55
N SER A 527 -27.34 -7.07 18.37
CA SER A 527 -27.76 -8.02 19.42
C SER A 527 -26.92 -9.28 19.29
N ALA A 528 -26.22 -9.68 20.34
CA ALA A 528 -25.31 -10.82 20.28
C ALA A 528 -25.32 -11.62 21.59
N TYR A 529 -25.22 -12.95 21.47
CA TYR A 529 -24.92 -13.85 22.58
C TYR A 529 -23.85 -14.84 22.14
N ASP A 530 -22.66 -14.77 22.73
CA ASP A 530 -21.53 -15.62 22.35
C ASP A 530 -20.50 -15.76 23.48
N VAL A 531 -19.44 -16.55 23.26
CA VAL A 531 -18.32 -16.77 24.18
C VAL A 531 -17.04 -16.15 23.63
N MET A 532 -16.25 -15.51 24.51
CA MET A 532 -14.95 -14.94 24.18
C MET A 532 -13.97 -15.03 25.36
N SER A 533 -12.67 -14.94 25.08
CA SER A 533 -11.67 -14.61 26.10
C SER A 533 -11.62 -13.09 26.32
N PRO A 534 -11.30 -12.59 27.52
CA PRO A 534 -11.09 -11.16 27.76
C PRO A 534 -10.13 -10.50 26.76
N SER A 535 -9.07 -11.21 26.33
CA SER A 535 -8.10 -10.68 25.36
C SER A 535 -8.63 -10.60 23.92
N ASP A 536 -9.67 -11.35 23.55
CA ASP A 536 -10.21 -11.37 22.19
C ASP A 536 -10.80 -10.00 21.79
N ARG A 537 -11.19 -9.16 22.76
CA ARG A 537 -11.67 -7.78 22.52
C ARG A 537 -10.64 -6.88 21.83
N PHE A 538 -9.37 -7.24 21.87
CA PHE A 538 -8.27 -6.48 21.24
C PHE A 538 -7.89 -7.01 19.85
N MET A 539 -8.50 -8.10 19.40
CA MET A 539 -8.24 -8.65 18.08
C MET A 539 -8.92 -7.79 17.00
N LYS A 540 -8.15 -7.43 15.96
CA LYS A 540 -8.68 -6.70 14.78
C LYS A 540 -9.35 -7.63 13.77
N THR A 541 -9.03 -8.92 13.82
CA THR A 541 -9.72 -9.97 13.06
C THR A 541 -10.80 -10.59 13.93
N ASP A 542 -11.80 -11.21 13.29
CA ASP A 542 -12.81 -12.02 13.98
C ASP A 542 -12.12 -13.03 14.92
N LYS A 543 -12.66 -13.17 16.14
CA LYS A 543 -12.15 -14.10 17.17
C LYS A 543 -12.20 -15.56 16.70
N ASP A 544 -13.15 -15.86 15.81
CA ASP A 544 -13.34 -17.17 15.20
C ASP A 544 -12.50 -17.32 13.91
N ASN A 545 -11.50 -16.47 13.65
CA ASN A 545 -10.60 -16.69 12.51
C ASN A 545 -9.68 -17.90 12.79
N VAL A 546 -9.77 -18.94 11.95
CA VAL A 546 -9.00 -20.20 12.09
C VAL A 546 -7.48 -19.98 12.24
N PHE A 547 -6.92 -18.96 11.58
CA PHE A 547 -5.48 -18.67 11.67
C PHE A 547 -5.06 -18.10 13.03
N THR A 548 -6.01 -17.57 13.80
CA THR A 548 -5.77 -17.01 15.14
C THR A 548 -6.15 -17.97 16.27
N ALA A 549 -6.63 -19.16 15.93
CA ALA A 549 -6.95 -20.23 16.87
C ALA A 549 -5.69 -20.87 17.47
N PHE A 550 -4.55 -20.80 16.78
CA PHE A 550 -3.27 -21.31 17.30
C PHE A 550 -2.69 -20.34 18.33
N LYS A 551 -2.88 -20.67 19.61
CA LYS A 551 -2.39 -19.87 20.75
C LYS A 551 -1.07 -20.41 21.32
N TRP A 552 -0.16 -19.53 21.73
CA TRP A 552 1.14 -19.89 22.34
C TRP A 552 1.08 -19.98 23.88
N ALA A 553 0.06 -19.36 24.47
CA ALA A 553 -0.24 -19.37 25.89
C ALA A 553 -1.53 -20.16 26.14
N LYS A 554 -1.62 -20.77 27.33
CA LYS A 554 -2.83 -21.45 27.80
C LYS A 554 -3.95 -20.41 27.94
N VAL A 555 -5.10 -20.67 27.33
CA VAL A 555 -6.32 -19.88 27.49
C VAL A 555 -7.25 -20.67 28.38
N ASP A 556 -7.44 -20.22 29.62
CA ASP A 556 -8.21 -20.89 30.67
C ASP A 556 -9.36 -20.01 31.23
N LYS A 557 -9.41 -18.75 30.81
CA LYS A 557 -10.40 -17.74 31.23
C LYS A 557 -11.22 -17.28 30.03
N MET A 558 -12.53 -17.54 30.06
CA MET A 558 -13.50 -17.09 29.07
C MET A 558 -14.74 -16.50 29.76
N MET A 559 -15.59 -15.84 28.99
CA MET A 559 -16.90 -15.39 29.44
C MET A 559 -17.92 -15.47 28.32
N PHE A 560 -19.15 -15.80 28.69
CA PHE A 560 -20.31 -15.62 27.83
C PHE A 560 -20.77 -14.17 27.93
N TYR A 561 -21.02 -13.52 26.80
CA TYR A 561 -21.53 -12.17 26.76
C TYR A 561 -22.90 -12.16 26.09
N ASN A 562 -23.83 -11.36 26.62
CA ASN A 562 -25.08 -10.99 25.97
C ASN A 562 -25.08 -9.47 25.80
N ARG A 563 -24.94 -9.00 24.56
CA ARG A 563 -24.70 -7.60 24.22
C ARG A 563 -25.79 -7.03 23.34
N GLN A 564 -26.30 -5.87 23.72
CA GLN A 564 -27.22 -5.06 22.94
C GLN A 564 -26.62 -3.67 22.81
N GLN A 565 -26.38 -3.25 21.58
CA GLN A 565 -25.64 -2.03 21.29
C GLN A 565 -26.30 -1.23 20.19
N LEU A 566 -26.47 0.06 20.42
CA LEU A 566 -26.78 1.04 19.40
C LEU A 566 -25.53 1.88 19.14
N LYS A 567 -25.06 1.92 17.89
CA LYS A 567 -23.83 2.62 17.51
C LYS A 567 -24.09 3.55 16.33
N PHE A 568 -23.81 4.82 16.53
CA PHE A 568 -23.80 5.85 15.50
C PHE A 568 -22.35 6.15 15.08
N GLU A 569 -22.08 6.13 13.79
CA GLU A 569 -20.78 6.48 13.20
C GLU A 569 -20.98 7.57 12.15
N TYR A 570 -20.20 8.64 12.25
CA TYR A 570 -20.20 9.75 11.31
C TYR A 570 -18.77 10.07 10.90
N GLU A 571 -18.47 9.92 9.61
CA GLU A 571 -17.15 10.14 9.02
C GLU A 571 -17.20 11.31 8.04
N GLU A 572 -16.25 12.21 8.21
CA GLU A 572 -16.04 13.42 7.42
C GLU A 572 -14.96 13.22 6.36
N GLU A 573 -15.09 13.92 5.24
CA GLU A 573 -14.13 13.85 4.12
C GLU A 573 -12.71 14.27 4.49
N TRP A 574 -12.57 15.12 5.51
CA TRP A 574 -11.27 15.60 5.99
C TRP A 574 -10.59 14.65 6.98
N GLY A 575 -11.21 13.50 7.29
CA GLY A 575 -10.60 12.43 8.07
C GLY A 575 -11.02 12.36 9.54
N LEU A 576 -11.95 13.20 10.01
CA LEU A 576 -12.55 13.04 11.34
C LEU A 576 -13.67 12.00 11.30
N LYS A 577 -13.61 11.05 12.21
CA LYS A 577 -14.65 10.07 12.49
C LYS A 577 -15.11 10.23 13.93
N THR A 578 -16.40 10.48 14.09
CA THR A 578 -17.09 10.49 15.39
C THR A 578 -17.88 9.19 15.54
N THR A 579 -17.71 8.52 16.66
CA THR A 579 -18.47 7.31 17.02
C THR A 579 -19.14 7.54 18.36
N VAL A 580 -20.45 7.35 18.42
CA VAL A 580 -21.23 7.36 19.66
C VAL A 580 -21.86 5.99 19.79
N ALA A 581 -21.70 5.33 20.93
CA ALA A 581 -22.33 4.03 21.16
C ALA A 581 -22.97 3.97 22.53
N PHE A 582 -24.16 3.37 22.59
CA PHE A 582 -24.86 3.00 23.79
C PHE A 582 -24.92 1.47 23.84
N LYS A 583 -24.37 0.85 24.88
CA LYS A 583 -24.20 -0.61 24.98
C LYS A 583 -24.69 -1.08 26.34
N THR A 584 -25.56 -2.09 26.37
CA THR A 584 -25.82 -2.89 27.57
C THR A 584 -25.26 -4.29 27.34
N GLU A 585 -24.51 -4.81 28.32
CA GLU A 585 -23.85 -6.11 28.21
C GLU A 585 -23.91 -6.86 29.54
N ALA A 586 -24.38 -8.11 29.50
CA ALA A 586 -24.26 -9.05 30.60
C ALA A 586 -23.13 -10.04 30.31
N ASN A 587 -22.16 -10.16 31.21
CA ASN A 587 -21.05 -11.08 31.12
C ASN A 587 -21.17 -12.15 32.22
N GLU A 588 -21.11 -13.41 31.84
CA GLU A 588 -21.11 -14.59 32.72
C GLU A 588 -19.74 -15.25 32.62
N ALA A 589 -19.08 -15.43 33.76
CA ALA A 589 -17.73 -15.99 33.79
C ALA A 589 -17.73 -17.48 33.40
N ALA A 590 -16.64 -17.96 32.79
CA ALA A 590 -16.48 -19.34 32.37
C ALA A 590 -15.01 -19.81 32.47
N GLY A 591 -14.83 -21.12 32.63
CA GLY A 591 -13.52 -21.72 32.88
C GLY A 591 -12.99 -21.35 34.26
N ARG A 592 -11.76 -20.85 34.34
CA ARG A 592 -11.13 -20.36 35.58
C ARG A 592 -11.40 -18.88 35.87
N LEU A 593 -12.32 -18.24 35.14
CA LEU A 593 -12.77 -16.87 35.41
C LEU A 593 -13.95 -16.89 36.38
N PHE A 594 -14.00 -15.97 37.33
CA PHE A 594 -15.10 -15.83 38.29
C PHE A 594 -15.34 -14.36 38.64
N PHE A 595 -16.59 -13.98 38.93
CA PHE A 595 -16.96 -12.61 39.30
C PHE A 595 -17.51 -12.56 40.72
N GLU A 596 -16.62 -12.59 41.71
CA GLU A 596 -16.98 -12.63 43.13
C GLU A 596 -16.44 -11.41 43.89
N PRO A 597 -17.30 -10.64 44.57
CA PRO A 597 -16.89 -9.53 45.42
C PRO A 597 -16.04 -9.99 46.62
N LEU A 598 -15.14 -9.13 47.11
CA LEU A 598 -14.30 -9.44 48.27
C LEU A 598 -15.14 -9.69 49.53
N SER A 599 -16.26 -8.98 49.69
CA SER A 599 -17.21 -9.21 50.79
C SER A 599 -17.73 -10.65 50.87
N THR A 600 -17.86 -11.32 49.71
CA THR A 600 -18.41 -12.69 49.62
C THR A 600 -17.31 -13.73 49.84
N ILE A 601 -16.13 -13.52 49.28
CA ILE A 601 -15.00 -14.45 49.36
C ILE A 601 -14.50 -14.62 50.80
N THR A 602 -14.50 -13.56 51.61
CA THR A 602 -14.16 -13.68 53.05
C THR A 602 -15.12 -14.58 53.84
N ALA A 603 -16.31 -14.91 53.31
CA ALA A 603 -17.28 -15.80 53.93
C ALA A 603 -17.20 -17.27 53.44
N THR A 604 -16.54 -17.56 52.31
CA THR A 604 -16.50 -18.89 51.68
C THR A 604 -15.08 -19.35 51.32
N ASN A 605 -14.40 -19.90 52.34
CA ASN A 605 -13.31 -20.89 52.35
C ASN A 605 -12.02 -20.74 51.47
N PRO A 606 -10.81 -20.72 52.08
CA PRO A 606 -9.50 -20.74 51.40
C PRO A 606 -9.08 -22.08 50.74
N PHE A 607 -9.87 -23.16 50.90
CA PHE A 607 -9.48 -24.55 50.55
C PHE A 607 -9.87 -25.03 49.13
N MET A 608 -10.45 -24.18 48.28
CA MET A 608 -10.89 -24.62 46.93
C MET A 608 -9.74 -24.70 45.89
N LEU A 609 -8.62 -24.00 46.09
CA LEU A 609 -7.63 -23.81 45.03
C LEU A 609 -6.83 -25.08 44.67
N SER A 610 -6.51 -25.95 45.64
CA SER A 610 -5.75 -27.19 45.42
C SER A 610 -6.56 -28.33 44.82
N THR A 611 -7.88 -28.33 45.02
CA THR A 611 -8.79 -29.35 44.45
C THR A 611 -9.18 -29.00 43.01
N LEU A 612 -9.27 -27.71 42.68
CA LEU A 612 -9.57 -27.20 41.33
C LEU A 612 -8.39 -27.25 40.35
N SER A 613 -7.15 -27.46 40.82
CA SER A 613 -5.97 -27.58 39.95
C SER A 613 -5.89 -28.92 39.20
N ALA A 614 -6.60 -29.95 39.67
CA ALA A 614 -6.64 -31.29 39.05
C ALA A 614 -7.75 -31.47 38.00
N LEU A 615 -8.68 -30.51 37.90
CA LEU A 615 -9.82 -30.57 36.98
C LEU A 615 -9.49 -29.95 35.62
N ASP A 616 -10.13 -30.46 34.56
CA ASP A 616 -10.05 -29.86 33.23
C ASP A 616 -10.64 -28.44 33.23
N ASP A 617 -10.02 -27.51 32.48
CA ASP A 617 -10.43 -26.10 32.50
C ASP A 617 -11.88 -25.89 32.05
N SER A 618 -12.44 -26.81 31.24
CA SER A 618 -13.85 -26.75 30.82
C SER A 618 -14.83 -27.15 31.93
N GLU A 619 -14.36 -27.88 32.95
CA GLU A 619 -15.17 -28.39 34.06
C GLU A 619 -15.01 -27.57 35.34
N VAL A 620 -13.87 -26.90 35.51
CA VAL A 620 -13.56 -26.05 36.67
C VAL A 620 -14.65 -25.02 36.95
N GLY A 621 -15.21 -24.44 35.89
CA GLY A 621 -16.29 -23.46 35.99
C GLY A 621 -17.60 -24.02 36.59
N ARG A 622 -17.79 -25.34 36.69
CA ARG A 622 -18.96 -25.93 37.37
C ARG A 622 -18.83 -25.91 38.90
N TYR A 623 -17.60 -25.78 39.38
CA TYR A 623 -17.24 -25.82 40.81
C TYR A 623 -16.86 -24.42 41.35
N LEU A 624 -16.45 -23.50 40.46
CA LEU A 624 -16.37 -22.08 40.76
C LEU A 624 -17.78 -21.47 40.67
N HIS A 625 -18.17 -20.62 41.62
CA HIS A 625 -19.44 -19.90 41.53
C HIS A 625 -19.28 -18.80 40.47
N ASN A 626 -19.48 -19.17 39.20
CA ASN A 626 -19.31 -18.25 38.08
C ASN A 626 -20.35 -17.12 38.15
N GLY A 627 -19.94 -16.00 38.75
CA GLY A 627 -20.77 -14.81 38.85
C GLY A 627 -21.12 -14.20 37.49
N LYS A 628 -22.11 -13.30 37.52
CA LYS A 628 -22.53 -12.50 36.37
C LYS A 628 -22.38 -11.02 36.68
N ILE A 629 -21.90 -10.25 35.72
CA ILE A 629 -21.90 -8.79 35.78
C ILE A 629 -22.73 -8.22 34.65
N ARG A 630 -23.36 -7.08 34.89
CA ARG A 630 -24.05 -6.33 33.83
C ARG A 630 -23.62 -4.88 33.82
N THR A 631 -23.24 -4.39 32.65
CA THR A 631 -22.89 -2.98 32.43
C THR A 631 -23.83 -2.33 31.42
N THR A 632 -24.06 -1.04 31.62
CA THR A 632 -24.71 -0.17 30.66
C THR A 632 -23.80 1.03 30.45
N GLU A 633 -23.39 1.26 29.21
CA GLU A 633 -22.29 2.14 28.84
C GLU A 633 -22.72 3.11 27.74
N LEU A 634 -22.33 4.36 27.89
CA LEU A 634 -22.33 5.36 26.83
C LEU A 634 -20.88 5.70 26.48
N SER A 635 -20.49 5.55 25.22
CA SER A 635 -19.14 5.85 24.75
C SER A 635 -19.15 6.86 23.61
N VAL A 636 -18.22 7.79 23.64
CA VAL A 636 -17.94 8.74 22.56
C VAL A 636 -16.48 8.61 22.16
N GLN A 637 -16.20 8.47 20.87
CA GLN A 637 -14.86 8.36 20.32
C GLN A 637 -14.67 9.27 19.11
N PHE A 638 -13.57 10.01 19.10
CA PHE A 638 -13.07 10.78 17.98
C PHE A 638 -11.83 10.10 17.42
N ASN A 639 -11.77 9.95 16.09
CA ASN A 639 -10.60 9.48 15.37
C ASN A 639 -10.31 10.45 14.22
N LEU A 640 -9.15 11.10 14.26
CA LEU A 640 -8.72 12.05 13.25
C LEU A 640 -7.56 11.45 12.45
N ALA A 641 -7.79 11.19 11.16
CA ALA A 641 -6.81 10.64 10.22
C ALA A 641 -6.81 11.42 8.89
N PRO A 642 -6.18 12.62 8.85
CA PRO A 642 -6.27 13.52 7.70
C PRO A 642 -5.49 12.97 6.50
N GLY A 643 -6.14 12.89 5.34
CA GLY A 643 -5.53 12.40 4.09
C GLY A 643 -5.33 10.89 4.01
N ARG A 644 -5.96 10.12 4.91
CA ARG A 644 -5.86 8.65 4.90
C ARG A 644 -6.86 8.04 3.92
N THR A 645 -6.34 7.26 2.97
CA THR A 645 -7.15 6.49 2.01
C THR A 645 -7.38 5.06 2.51
N TYR A 646 -8.51 4.47 2.12
CA TYR A 646 -8.92 3.13 2.55
C TYR A 646 -9.37 2.28 1.38
N ILE A 647 -9.00 1.00 1.42
CA ILE A 647 -9.58 -0.07 0.63
C ILE A 647 -10.70 -0.72 1.45
N ASN A 648 -11.88 -0.89 0.88
CA ASN A 648 -13.01 -1.54 1.55
C ASN A 648 -13.10 -2.99 1.10
N THR A 649 -12.71 -3.95 1.94
CA THR A 649 -13.01 -5.37 1.69
C THR A 649 -14.42 -5.70 2.17
N LYS A 650 -14.91 -6.89 1.79
CA LYS A 650 -16.18 -7.42 2.32
C LYS A 650 -16.19 -7.66 3.83
N GLN A 651 -15.02 -7.64 4.49
CA GLN A 651 -14.89 -7.82 5.94
C GLN A 651 -14.58 -6.52 6.67
N ARG A 652 -13.62 -5.76 6.14
CA ARG A 652 -13.02 -4.63 6.85
C ARG A 652 -12.48 -3.59 5.90
N ARG A 653 -12.31 -2.37 6.42
CA ARG A 653 -11.56 -1.33 5.72
C ARG A 653 -10.09 -1.45 6.08
N VAL A 654 -9.22 -1.53 5.08
CA VAL A 654 -7.77 -1.57 5.24
C VAL A 654 -7.22 -0.23 4.77
N PRO A 655 -6.47 0.50 5.61
CA PRO A 655 -5.84 1.73 5.17
C PRO A 655 -4.77 1.42 4.12
N ILE A 656 -4.79 2.16 3.01
CA ILE A 656 -3.81 2.02 1.91
C ILE A 656 -2.55 2.81 2.26
N ASN A 657 -2.75 4.06 2.67
CA ASN A 657 -1.68 4.91 3.15
C ASN A 657 -1.59 4.89 4.69
N LEU A 658 -0.37 4.71 5.18
CA LEU A 658 0.00 4.69 6.59
C LEU A 658 0.83 5.91 7.01
N ASP A 659 1.02 6.88 6.12
CA ASP A 659 1.84 8.08 6.34
C ASP A 659 1.10 9.17 7.14
N ALA A 660 -0.24 9.20 7.02
CA ALA A 660 -1.09 10.13 7.75
C ALA A 660 -1.02 9.86 9.27
N PRO A 661 -0.81 10.91 10.11
CA PRO A 661 -0.94 10.76 11.55
C PRO A 661 -2.37 10.37 11.91
N VAL A 662 -2.54 9.58 12.97
CA VAL A 662 -3.86 9.20 13.47
C VAL A 662 -3.93 9.56 14.94
N PHE A 663 -4.92 10.38 15.29
CA PHE A 663 -5.22 10.74 16.66
C PHE A 663 -6.53 10.08 17.08
N THR A 664 -6.55 9.47 18.25
CA THR A 664 -7.74 8.84 18.81
C THR A 664 -7.98 9.39 20.21
N LEU A 665 -9.21 9.78 20.52
CA LEU A 665 -9.65 10.15 21.85
C LEU A 665 -11.01 9.48 22.09
N GLY A 666 -11.12 8.72 23.17
CA GLY A 666 -12.35 8.02 23.57
C GLY A 666 -12.66 8.24 25.03
N HIS A 667 -13.95 8.32 25.34
CA HIS A 667 -14.47 8.34 26.69
C HIS A 667 -15.68 7.42 26.80
N THR A 668 -15.69 6.55 27.82
CA THR A 668 -16.78 5.61 28.11
C THR A 668 -17.27 5.83 29.53
N MET A 669 -18.57 6.06 29.68
CA MET A 669 -19.25 6.23 30.95
C MET A 669 -20.18 5.04 31.20
N GLY A 670 -19.94 4.31 32.30
CA GLY A 670 -20.85 3.28 32.82
C GLY A 670 -21.92 3.89 33.73
N ILE A 671 -23.17 3.45 33.58
CA ILE A 671 -24.34 3.97 34.29
C ILE A 671 -25.00 2.85 35.11
N LYS A 672 -24.97 3.00 36.43
CA LYS A 672 -25.66 2.12 37.38
C LYS A 672 -27.17 2.37 37.37
N GLY A 673 -27.96 1.31 37.48
CA GLY A 673 -29.43 1.33 37.54
C GLY A 673 -30.11 1.35 36.17
N LEU A 674 -29.46 1.85 35.12
CA LEU A 674 -30.04 1.89 33.77
C LEU A 674 -29.93 0.52 33.09
N LEU A 675 -31.06 -0.04 32.64
CA LEU A 675 -31.14 -1.36 31.99
C LEU A 675 -30.41 -2.46 32.78
N GLY A 676 -30.46 -2.43 34.12
CA GLY A 676 -29.78 -3.41 34.96
C GLY A 676 -28.25 -3.26 35.04
N GLY A 677 -27.68 -2.14 34.60
CA GLY A 677 -26.26 -1.82 34.80
C GLY A 677 -25.92 -1.74 36.30
N GLN A 678 -24.81 -2.35 36.72
CA GLN A 678 -24.46 -2.49 38.14
C GLN A 678 -23.43 -1.47 38.64
N TYR A 679 -22.68 -0.83 37.73
CA TYR A 679 -21.50 -0.01 38.08
C TYR A 679 -21.52 1.36 37.41
N ASN A 680 -21.09 2.38 38.16
CA ASN A 680 -20.77 3.70 37.64
C ASN A 680 -19.26 3.81 37.42
N TYR A 681 -18.83 4.16 36.21
CA TYR A 681 -17.40 4.32 35.95
C TYR A 681 -17.11 5.22 34.74
N ASN A 682 -15.89 5.74 34.66
CA ASN A 682 -15.45 6.59 33.56
C ASN A 682 -14.08 6.13 33.09
N LEU A 683 -13.98 5.72 31.83
CA LEU A 683 -12.75 5.30 31.17
C LEU A 683 -12.42 6.32 30.08
N THR A 684 -11.24 6.91 30.13
CA THR A 684 -10.73 7.79 29.07
C THR A 684 -9.49 7.16 28.45
N GLU A 685 -9.44 7.12 27.11
CA GLU A 685 -8.29 6.62 26.36
C GLU A 685 -7.91 7.59 25.24
N ALA A 686 -6.62 7.81 25.08
CA ALA A 686 -6.06 8.61 23.99
C ALA A 686 -4.96 7.82 23.29
N GLY A 687 -4.77 8.08 22.01
CA GLY A 687 -3.79 7.38 21.19
C GLY A 687 -3.29 8.21 20.03
N ILE A 688 -2.03 7.99 19.66
CA ILE A 688 -1.36 8.63 18.54
C ILE A 688 -0.63 7.55 17.75
N TYR A 689 -0.78 7.60 16.43
CA TYR A 689 0.03 6.81 15.50
C TYR A 689 0.70 7.72 14.48
N LYS A 690 1.98 7.46 14.20
CA LYS A 690 2.72 8.10 13.12
C LYS A 690 3.80 7.18 12.54
N ARG A 691 3.89 7.17 11.20
CA ARG A 691 5.02 6.63 10.45
C ARG A 691 6.05 7.72 10.16
N PHE A 692 7.32 7.40 10.38
CA PHE A 692 8.46 8.22 9.99
C PHE A 692 9.28 7.48 8.94
N TRP A 693 9.48 8.10 7.78
CA TRP A 693 10.38 7.58 6.75
C TRP A 693 11.79 8.10 7.00
N MET A 694 12.75 7.18 7.13
CA MET A 694 14.16 7.47 7.39
C MET A 694 14.98 7.42 6.09
N GLY A 695 14.37 7.81 4.97
CA GLY A 695 14.94 7.68 3.62
C GLY A 695 15.44 6.26 3.35
N SER A 696 16.71 6.11 2.99
CA SER A 696 17.32 4.80 2.71
C SER A 696 17.48 3.87 3.90
N TRP A 697 17.09 4.30 5.12
CA TRP A 697 17.09 3.47 6.33
C TRP A 697 15.71 2.83 6.61
N GLY A 698 14.75 2.97 5.69
CA GLY A 698 13.43 2.36 5.82
C GLY A 698 12.48 3.22 6.65
N LYS A 699 11.66 2.60 7.49
CA LYS A 699 10.54 3.27 8.18
C LYS A 699 10.42 2.88 9.64
N ILE A 700 9.98 3.84 10.44
CA ILE A 700 9.66 3.66 11.85
C ILE A 700 8.17 3.90 12.05
N ASP A 701 7.46 2.90 12.53
CA ASP A 701 6.06 3.00 12.93
C ASP A 701 6.00 3.15 14.45
N MET A 702 5.35 4.21 14.92
CA MET A 702 5.21 4.52 16.36
C MET A 702 3.74 4.61 16.75
N TYR A 703 3.39 3.91 17.82
CA TYR A 703 2.10 3.96 18.50
C TYR A 703 2.32 4.37 19.95
N LEU A 704 1.60 5.41 20.39
CA LEU A 704 1.52 5.81 21.77
C LEU A 704 0.05 5.73 22.20
N LYS A 705 -0.22 5.09 23.33
CA LYS A 705 -1.56 5.09 23.94
C LYS A 705 -1.46 5.39 25.42
N ALA A 706 -2.49 6.01 25.95
CA ALA A 706 -2.63 6.21 27.38
C ALA A 706 -4.10 6.16 27.77
N GLY A 707 -4.37 5.77 29.01
CA GLY A 707 -5.73 5.77 29.51
C GLY A 707 -5.84 5.73 31.02
N ALA A 708 -7.02 6.12 31.49
CA ALA A 708 -7.34 6.26 32.90
C ALA A 708 -8.77 5.79 33.20
N GLN A 709 -8.88 4.90 34.18
CA GLN A 709 -10.13 4.49 34.82
C GLN A 709 -10.32 5.33 36.09
N TRP A 710 -11.22 6.30 36.04
CA TRP A 710 -11.32 7.33 37.07
C TRP A 710 -11.98 6.82 38.36
N ASN A 711 -12.85 5.82 38.27
CA ASN A 711 -13.64 5.33 39.39
C ASN A 711 -13.01 4.12 40.10
N LYS A 712 -13.59 3.77 41.25
CA LYS A 712 -13.37 2.48 41.93
C LYS A 712 -14.25 1.44 41.25
N VAL A 713 -13.66 0.39 40.67
CA VAL A 713 -14.37 -0.60 39.84
C VAL A 713 -13.85 -2.01 40.07
N PRO A 714 -14.66 -3.06 39.84
CA PRO A 714 -14.18 -4.43 39.83
C PRO A 714 -13.20 -4.68 38.68
N TYR A 715 -12.39 -5.72 38.81
CA TYR A 715 -11.30 -6.04 37.90
C TYR A 715 -11.69 -6.18 36.41
N PRO A 716 -12.89 -6.68 36.02
CA PRO A 716 -13.26 -6.77 34.60
C PRO A 716 -13.38 -5.42 33.89
N LEU A 717 -13.58 -4.35 34.67
CA LEU A 717 -13.72 -2.96 34.19
C LEU A 717 -12.42 -2.15 34.32
N LEU A 718 -11.35 -2.77 34.80
CA LEU A 718 -10.01 -2.20 34.78
C LEU A 718 -9.42 -2.25 33.37
N ILE A 719 -8.39 -1.46 33.18
CA ILE A 719 -7.65 -1.41 31.93
C ILE A 719 -6.73 -2.63 31.87
N MET A 720 -6.99 -3.47 30.88
CA MET A 720 -6.17 -4.62 30.55
C MET A 720 -5.25 -4.27 29.37
N PRO A 721 -3.95 -4.59 29.42
CA PRO A 721 -3.06 -4.50 28.27
C PRO A 721 -3.58 -5.34 27.11
N ALA A 722 -3.37 -4.85 25.88
CA ALA A 722 -3.76 -5.57 24.68
C ALA A 722 -2.84 -6.79 24.45
N ALA A 723 -3.11 -7.91 25.12
CA ALA A 723 -2.33 -9.14 25.00
C ALA A 723 -2.72 -9.94 23.75
N ASN A 724 -1.74 -10.39 22.98
CA ASN A 724 -1.93 -11.30 21.85
C ASN A 724 -1.42 -12.71 22.20
N LEU A 725 -2.37 -13.61 22.39
CA LEU A 725 -2.10 -15.00 22.73
C LEU A 725 -1.87 -15.89 21.50
N SER A 726 -2.06 -15.36 20.28
CA SER A 726 -1.86 -16.09 19.02
C SER A 726 -0.39 -16.15 18.60
N TYR A 727 0.00 -17.20 17.88
CA TYR A 727 1.27 -17.21 17.15
C TYR A 727 1.32 -16.18 16.02
N ILE A 728 0.16 -15.78 15.50
CA ILE A 728 0.03 -14.75 14.47
C ILE A 728 0.04 -13.36 15.12
N VAL A 729 0.99 -12.52 14.71
CA VAL A 729 1.17 -11.15 15.23
C VAL A 729 -0.03 -10.27 14.86
N GLN A 730 -0.48 -9.47 15.82
CA GLN A 730 -1.43 -8.38 15.58
C GLN A 730 -0.79 -7.05 15.98
N ASN A 731 -1.04 -6.02 15.18
CA ASN A 731 -0.53 -4.67 15.46
C ASN A 731 -1.13 -4.13 16.76
N GLU A 732 -0.35 -3.35 17.51
CA GLU A 732 -0.77 -2.70 18.78
C GLU A 732 -1.08 -3.67 19.93
N THR A 733 -0.50 -4.87 19.89
CA THR A 733 -0.65 -5.89 20.94
C THR A 733 0.70 -6.35 21.49
N PHE A 734 0.74 -6.75 22.76
CA PHE A 734 1.90 -7.34 23.41
C PHE A 734 1.94 -8.85 23.14
N ASN A 735 3.11 -9.35 22.77
CA ASN A 735 3.27 -10.73 22.33
C ASN A 735 3.66 -11.69 23.47
N MET A 736 4.17 -11.18 24.59
CA MET A 736 4.65 -11.98 25.74
C MET A 736 3.91 -11.70 27.07
N ILE A 737 2.91 -10.80 27.06
CA ILE A 737 1.96 -10.63 28.16
C ILE A 737 0.84 -11.67 28.03
N ASN A 738 0.48 -12.32 29.14
CA ASN A 738 -0.60 -13.31 29.19
C ASN A 738 -1.96 -12.65 29.46
N ASN A 739 -3.05 -13.40 29.24
CA ASN A 739 -4.42 -12.94 29.46
C ASN A 739 -4.60 -12.46 30.90
N MET A 740 -5.05 -11.22 31.08
CA MET A 740 -5.28 -10.60 32.39
C MET A 740 -4.06 -10.56 33.33
N GLU A 741 -2.84 -10.66 32.80
CA GLU A 741 -1.62 -10.72 33.63
C GLU A 741 -1.41 -9.45 34.45
N PHE A 742 -1.65 -8.28 33.86
CA PHE A 742 -1.54 -6.99 34.53
C PHE A 742 -2.85 -6.22 34.40
N LEU A 743 -3.44 -5.80 35.52
CA LEU A 743 -4.63 -4.96 35.53
C LEU A 743 -4.28 -3.59 36.11
N ASN A 744 -4.64 -2.54 35.38
CA ASN A 744 -4.27 -1.17 35.70
C ASN A 744 -5.50 -0.27 35.71
N ASP A 745 -5.44 0.83 36.45
CA ASP A 745 -6.39 1.93 36.31
C ASP A 745 -5.74 3.18 35.71
N ARG A 746 -4.42 3.21 35.57
CA ARG A 746 -3.66 4.17 34.78
C ARG A 746 -2.68 3.42 33.91
N TYR A 747 -2.64 3.70 32.62
CA TYR A 747 -1.62 3.14 31.75
C TYR A 747 -1.11 4.13 30.70
N ALA A 748 0.12 3.89 30.27
CA ALA A 748 0.66 4.39 29.02
C ALA A 748 1.39 3.22 28.33
N SER A 749 1.21 3.07 27.03
CA SER A 749 1.91 2.07 26.23
C SER A 749 2.58 2.70 25.03
N PHE A 750 3.77 2.21 24.71
CA PHE A 750 4.58 2.63 23.59
C PHE A 750 4.94 1.41 22.76
N ASP A 751 4.67 1.44 21.46
CA ASP A 751 5.05 0.41 20.50
C ASP A 751 5.75 1.11 19.33
N ALA A 752 7.05 0.85 19.19
CA ALA A 752 7.86 1.36 18.10
C ALA A 752 8.52 0.21 17.36
N SER A 753 8.40 0.23 16.04
CA SER A 753 9.06 -0.74 15.18
C SER A 753 9.77 -0.08 14.01
N TRP A 754 10.95 -0.58 13.69
CA TRP A 754 11.79 -0.11 12.61
C TRP A 754 11.99 -1.24 11.62
N ASP A 755 11.44 -1.04 10.43
CA ASP A 755 11.69 -1.86 9.24
C ASP A 755 12.84 -1.20 8.47
N LEU A 756 14.01 -1.83 8.50
CA LEU A 756 15.24 -1.29 7.92
C LEU A 756 15.34 -1.52 6.41
N ASN A 757 14.39 -2.26 5.81
CA ASN A 757 14.35 -2.53 4.37
C ASN A 757 15.64 -3.18 3.82
N GLY A 758 16.32 -4.04 4.59
CA GLY A 758 17.52 -4.76 4.17
C GLY A 758 18.82 -3.98 4.36
N LYS A 759 18.81 -2.83 5.07
CA LYS A 759 19.98 -1.94 5.16
C LYS A 759 21.25 -2.64 5.64
N ILE A 760 21.16 -3.65 6.50
CA ILE A 760 22.29 -4.39 7.07
C ILE A 760 22.52 -5.70 6.29
N PHE A 761 21.49 -6.51 6.12
CA PHE A 761 21.45 -7.83 5.48
C PHE A 761 21.86 -7.77 4.01
N ASN A 762 21.59 -6.67 3.30
CA ASN A 762 22.06 -6.46 1.92
C ASN A 762 23.59 -6.31 1.80
N ARG A 763 24.26 -6.14 2.93
CA ARG A 763 25.73 -6.06 3.04
C ARG A 763 26.34 -7.38 3.53
N ILE A 764 25.52 -8.36 3.94
CA ILE A 764 25.96 -9.69 4.40
C ILE A 764 25.79 -10.69 3.25
N PRO A 765 26.86 -11.33 2.72
CA PRO A 765 26.82 -12.08 1.45
C PRO A 765 25.74 -13.17 1.31
N LEU A 766 25.47 -13.95 2.38
CA LEU A 766 24.45 -15.01 2.34
C LEU A 766 23.03 -14.44 2.43
N LEU A 767 22.77 -13.58 3.41
CA LEU A 767 21.45 -12.95 3.63
C LEU A 767 21.04 -12.09 2.44
N LYS A 768 22.02 -11.43 1.82
CA LYS A 768 21.90 -10.70 0.56
C LYS A 768 21.28 -11.53 -0.56
N LYS A 769 21.64 -12.81 -0.70
CA LYS A 769 21.09 -13.69 -1.75
C LYS A 769 19.65 -14.10 -1.45
N LEU A 770 19.30 -14.18 -0.17
CA LEU A 770 17.96 -14.53 0.29
C LEU A 770 16.98 -13.35 0.24
N LYS A 771 17.49 -12.12 0.06
CA LYS A 771 16.73 -10.86 0.09
C LYS A 771 15.97 -10.65 1.40
N TRP A 772 16.47 -11.20 2.49
CA TRP A 772 15.86 -11.03 3.81
C TRP A 772 16.04 -9.61 4.30
N ARG A 773 15.04 -9.11 5.03
CA ARG A 773 15.00 -7.74 5.54
C ARG A 773 14.89 -7.76 7.06
N GLU A 774 15.56 -6.83 7.72
CA GLU A 774 15.59 -6.71 9.18
C GLU A 774 14.36 -5.97 9.68
N TYR A 775 13.89 -6.42 10.83
CA TYR A 775 12.86 -5.76 11.59
C TYR A 775 13.28 -5.73 13.05
N ILE A 776 13.21 -4.57 13.69
CA ILE A 776 13.43 -4.47 15.13
C ILE A 776 12.30 -3.69 15.76
N GLY A 777 11.96 -4.01 17.01
CA GLY A 777 10.89 -3.32 17.71
C GLY A 777 11.07 -3.33 19.21
N VAL A 778 10.40 -2.39 19.86
CA VAL A 778 10.30 -2.30 21.31
C VAL A 778 8.87 -1.98 21.67
N LYS A 779 8.32 -2.76 22.61
CA LYS A 779 7.01 -2.50 23.18
C LYS A 779 7.17 -2.34 24.68
N THR A 780 6.61 -1.25 25.19
CA THR A 780 6.70 -0.88 26.60
C THR A 780 5.32 -0.56 27.13
N LEU A 781 5.04 -1.01 28.35
CA LEU A 781 3.84 -0.70 29.11
C LEU A 781 4.27 -0.08 30.43
N TRP A 782 3.72 1.09 30.74
CA TRP A 782 3.72 1.69 32.07
C TRP A 782 2.33 1.54 32.63
N GLY A 783 2.19 0.86 33.75
CA GLY A 783 0.93 0.63 34.42
C GLY A 783 1.00 1.05 35.88
N LYS A 784 -0.11 1.55 36.39
CA LYS A 784 -0.33 1.72 37.83
C LYS A 784 -1.74 1.24 38.15
N LEU A 785 -1.85 0.49 39.24
CA LEU A 785 -3.10 0.22 39.91
C LEU A 785 -3.10 1.05 41.19
N THR A 786 -3.95 2.07 41.26
CA THR A 786 -4.03 2.88 42.49
C THR A 786 -4.68 2.08 43.63
N ASP A 787 -4.34 2.44 44.87
CA ASP A 787 -4.82 1.76 46.09
C ASP A 787 -6.34 1.58 46.14
N LYS A 788 -7.11 2.49 45.52
CA LYS A 788 -8.58 2.41 45.49
C LYS A 788 -9.11 1.18 44.75
N ASN A 789 -8.32 0.63 43.81
CA ASN A 789 -8.68 -0.46 42.92
C ASN A 789 -7.87 -1.73 43.18
N ASN A 790 -7.01 -1.74 44.21
CA ASN A 790 -6.16 -2.88 44.51
C ASN A 790 -6.85 -3.82 45.53
N PRO A 791 -7.35 -5.00 45.10
CA PRO A 791 -8.04 -5.93 46.00
C PRO A 791 -7.10 -6.66 46.98
N LEU A 792 -5.77 -6.55 46.80
CA LEU A 792 -4.77 -7.21 47.64
C LEU A 792 -4.38 -6.39 48.88
N LEU A 793 -4.93 -5.18 49.05
CA LEU A 793 -4.63 -4.34 50.22
C LEU A 793 -5.63 -4.62 51.34
N ASP A 794 -5.13 -4.73 52.57
CA ASP A 794 -5.97 -4.99 53.77
C ASP A 794 -7.11 -3.97 53.93
N ARG A 795 -6.87 -2.69 53.57
CA ARG A 795 -7.89 -1.62 53.64
C ARG A 795 -9.09 -1.86 52.71
N ASN A 796 -8.95 -2.74 51.72
CA ASN A 796 -10.00 -3.10 50.77
C ASN A 796 -10.57 -4.50 51.06
N ALA A 797 -10.11 -5.17 52.13
CA ALA A 797 -10.67 -6.46 52.52
C ALA A 797 -12.17 -6.31 52.81
N GLY A 798 -12.97 -7.27 52.33
CA GLY A 798 -14.42 -7.25 52.50
C GLY A 798 -15.17 -6.19 51.67
N ASP A 799 -14.53 -5.51 50.73
CA ASP A 799 -15.20 -4.52 49.88
C ASP A 799 -16.27 -5.16 48.96
N GLY A 800 -17.46 -4.56 48.90
CA GLY A 800 -18.59 -5.08 48.12
C GLY A 800 -18.59 -4.69 46.63
N ILE A 801 -17.65 -3.85 46.18
CA ILE A 801 -17.50 -3.42 44.78
C ILE A 801 -16.30 -4.11 44.13
N LEU A 802 -15.18 -4.21 44.84
CA LEU A 802 -13.98 -4.89 44.34
C LEU A 802 -14.19 -6.40 44.31
N MET A 803 -13.58 -7.04 43.32
CA MET A 803 -13.60 -8.48 43.15
C MET A 803 -12.20 -9.04 43.35
N ALA A 804 -12.10 -10.27 43.84
CA ALA A 804 -10.79 -10.93 43.91
C ALA A 804 -10.24 -11.14 42.51
N PHE A 805 -8.92 -11.02 42.40
CA PHE A 805 -8.25 -11.27 41.13
C PHE A 805 -8.25 -12.77 40.80
N PRO A 806 -8.46 -13.11 39.52
CA PRO A 806 -8.28 -14.49 39.09
C PRO A 806 -6.80 -14.89 39.15
N GLU A 807 -6.54 -16.18 39.18
CA GLU A 807 -5.17 -16.72 39.22
C GLU A 807 -4.34 -16.23 38.02
N GLY A 808 -3.09 -15.85 38.28
CA GLY A 808 -2.15 -15.35 37.26
C GLY A 808 -2.29 -13.86 36.95
N THR A 809 -3.09 -13.11 37.71
CA THR A 809 -3.14 -11.64 37.68
C THR A 809 -2.23 -11.05 38.74
N TYR A 810 -1.40 -10.08 38.37
CA TYR A 810 -0.41 -9.44 39.22
C TYR A 810 -0.51 -7.92 39.17
N VAL A 811 -0.10 -7.27 40.27
CA VAL A 811 0.01 -5.81 40.34
C VAL A 811 1.36 -5.39 39.78
N MET A 812 1.32 -4.48 38.82
CA MET A 812 2.52 -3.94 38.18
C MET A 812 3.23 -2.94 39.09
N ASP A 813 4.57 -2.98 39.12
CA ASP A 813 5.36 -1.95 39.81
C ASP A 813 5.37 -0.66 38.97
N SER A 814 4.78 0.40 39.53
CA SER A 814 4.69 1.71 38.89
C SER A 814 6.04 2.34 38.52
N LYS A 815 7.15 1.92 39.15
CA LYS A 815 8.51 2.38 38.85
C LYS A 815 9.22 1.53 37.79
N ARG A 816 8.66 0.36 37.46
CA ARG A 816 9.28 -0.61 36.55
C ARG A 816 8.34 -0.92 35.38
N PRO A 817 8.44 -0.21 34.25
CA PRO A 817 7.64 -0.53 33.07
C PRO A 817 7.93 -1.95 32.57
N TYR A 818 6.93 -2.62 32.01
CA TYR A 818 7.10 -3.87 31.30
C TYR A 818 7.71 -3.58 29.93
N VAL A 819 8.72 -4.34 29.51
CA VAL A 819 9.40 -4.15 28.21
C VAL A 819 9.56 -5.50 27.49
N GLU A 820 9.17 -5.54 26.21
CA GLU A 820 9.54 -6.61 25.29
C GLU A 820 10.28 -6.06 24.06
N LEU A 821 11.35 -6.75 23.68
CA LEU A 821 12.16 -6.46 22.51
C LEU A 821 11.80 -7.44 21.39
N ILE A 822 11.80 -6.94 20.17
CA ILE A 822 11.47 -7.71 18.96
C ILE A 822 12.66 -7.64 18.03
N ALA A 823 13.12 -8.81 17.59
CA ALA A 823 14.09 -8.95 16.51
C ALA A 823 13.46 -9.88 15.46
N GLY A 824 13.17 -9.33 14.29
CA GLY A 824 12.45 -10.01 13.22
C GLY A 824 13.25 -10.05 11.92
N VAL A 825 12.90 -11.06 11.12
CA VAL A 825 13.33 -11.19 9.74
C VAL A 825 12.10 -11.37 8.87
N HIS A 826 11.91 -10.46 7.93
CA HIS A 826 10.83 -10.53 6.96
C HIS A 826 11.36 -10.72 5.54
N ASN A 827 10.42 -10.84 4.60
CA ASN A 827 10.68 -11.21 3.22
C ASN A 827 11.12 -12.67 3.03
N ILE A 828 10.86 -13.56 4.00
CA ILE A 828 11.16 -15.00 3.87
C ILE A 828 10.16 -15.59 2.87
N PHE A 829 10.68 -16.18 1.78
CA PHE A 829 9.88 -16.60 0.62
C PHE A 829 8.95 -15.49 0.07
N LYS A 830 9.26 -14.22 0.34
CA LYS A 830 8.48 -13.02 -0.02
C LYS A 830 7.10 -12.86 0.64
N ILE A 831 6.73 -13.72 1.60
CA ILE A 831 5.39 -13.71 2.22
C ILE A 831 5.41 -13.87 3.74
N LEU A 832 6.51 -14.37 4.31
CA LEU A 832 6.61 -14.71 5.72
C LEU A 832 7.50 -13.71 6.46
N HIS A 833 7.02 -13.27 7.61
CA HIS A 833 7.75 -12.51 8.62
C HIS A 833 7.79 -13.32 9.91
N VAL A 834 9.01 -13.54 10.42
CA VAL A 834 9.26 -14.23 11.68
C VAL A 834 9.83 -13.23 12.68
N GLU A 835 9.21 -13.14 13.85
CA GLU A 835 9.63 -12.28 14.95
C GLU A 835 10.10 -13.12 16.14
N PHE A 836 11.32 -12.91 16.61
CA PHE A 836 11.76 -13.33 17.93
C PHE A 836 11.42 -12.23 18.93
N VAL A 837 10.66 -12.58 19.96
CA VAL A 837 10.23 -11.65 21.02
C VAL A 837 10.87 -12.06 22.34
N HIS A 838 11.48 -11.09 23.02
CA HIS A 838 12.17 -11.27 24.28
C HIS A 838 11.57 -10.38 25.37
N ARG A 839 11.13 -10.99 26.46
CA ARG A 839 10.59 -10.31 27.65
C ARG A 839 11.74 -9.92 28.59
N MET A 840 11.97 -8.61 28.77
CA MET A 840 13.12 -8.09 29.52
C MET A 840 12.96 -8.21 31.03
N ASN A 841 11.73 -8.12 31.54
CA ASN A 841 11.45 -8.04 32.97
C ASN A 841 10.15 -8.75 33.38
N TYR A 842 9.84 -8.73 34.68
CA TYR A 842 8.76 -9.54 35.27
C TYR A 842 8.91 -11.04 34.96
N ASN A 843 10.16 -11.52 34.81
CA ASN A 843 10.50 -12.90 34.48
C ASN A 843 10.45 -13.85 35.69
N HIS A 844 10.25 -13.31 36.90
CA HIS A 844 10.07 -14.10 38.12
C HIS A 844 8.62 -14.60 38.29
N LEU A 845 7.67 -14.09 37.49
CA LEU A 845 6.28 -14.51 37.57
C LEU A 845 6.13 -15.94 37.01
N PRO A 846 5.40 -16.84 37.67
CA PRO A 846 5.19 -18.22 37.20
C PRO A 846 4.58 -18.32 35.79
N THR A 847 3.79 -17.33 35.38
CA THR A 847 3.14 -17.27 34.07
C THR A 847 4.04 -16.69 32.97
N ALA A 848 5.22 -16.16 33.31
CA ALA A 848 6.07 -15.46 32.38
C ALA A 848 6.87 -16.42 31.49
N LYS A 849 6.79 -16.22 30.17
CA LYS A 849 7.74 -16.80 29.22
C LYS A 849 8.78 -15.75 28.84
N LYS A 850 10.06 -16.11 28.88
CA LYS A 850 11.17 -15.19 28.58
C LYS A 850 11.34 -14.94 27.07
N ASN A 851 11.16 -15.97 26.25
CA ASN A 851 11.39 -15.94 24.80
C ASN A 851 10.19 -16.52 24.06
N GLY A 852 9.91 -16.01 22.86
CA GLY A 852 8.89 -16.56 21.97
C GLY A 852 9.17 -16.25 20.50
N VAL A 853 8.70 -17.12 19.61
CA VAL A 853 8.70 -16.88 18.17
C VAL A 853 7.28 -16.60 17.70
N ARG A 854 7.09 -15.60 16.85
CA ARG A 854 5.80 -15.21 16.26
C ARG A 854 5.91 -15.12 14.74
N PHE A 855 4.77 -15.22 14.08
CA PHE A 855 4.67 -15.23 12.63
C PHE A 855 3.70 -14.16 12.15
N MET A 856 3.98 -13.60 10.98
CA MET A 856 3.06 -12.74 10.26
C MET A 856 3.14 -13.09 8.78
N LEU A 857 1.99 -13.30 8.16
CA LEU A 857 1.89 -13.38 6.70
C LEU A 857 1.69 -11.96 6.18
N ARG A 858 2.66 -11.47 5.42
CA ARG A 858 2.64 -10.14 4.82
C ARG A 858 3.29 -10.22 3.45
N MET A 859 2.55 -9.84 2.42
CA MET A 859 3.11 -9.57 1.11
C MET A 859 3.58 -8.11 1.09
N THR A 860 4.84 -7.90 0.74
CA THR A 860 5.40 -6.58 0.51
C THR A 860 6.04 -6.55 -0.87
N PHE A 861 5.82 -5.46 -1.60
CA PHE A 861 6.63 -5.16 -2.78
C PHE A 861 8.10 -4.89 -2.40
#